data_AF-A0A662S0B8-F1
#
_entry.id   AF-A0A662S0B8-F1
#
_cell.length_a   1.000
_cell.length_b   1.000
_cell.length_c   1.000
_cell.angle_alpha   90.00
_cell.angle_beta   90.00
_cell.angle_gamma   90.00
#
_symmetry.space_group_name_H-M   'P 1'
#
loop_
_entity.id
_entity.type
_entity.pdbx_description
1 polymer ?
#
loop_
_entity_poly.entity_id
_entity_poly.type
_entity_poly.pdbx_seq_one_letter_code
_entity_poly.pdbx_strand_id
1 'polypeptide(L)'
;MKYDNHKRISIFLLLTITLSSLFCIVSVVNAESSIFTNIEVTARKDTSVVIQWDTDVAATGQIEYGLDTNYGNLTDEEGLSYWHSIEITGLTEGTTYHYRIIAKDMDDNETISDDYTFTTRTQEELNQIALDARAEALSGTLTFTNGSTTVTGTGSNFLNELSVGYFISSNDVVYGRIWYEVASIETDTSLTIVTVFNEKTHSATAKKSSLPKTYYVKPDGNDSNDGLSIETAWQHPSYAAQQAQAGDTIYLVDGTWYGETVVFANSGTATHPITVTAYNGTPTLNGGGTPESPETQYGFKIEGKSYINISGLKIVNYGNPLYIEESSHIHYSDCESAGQLYIGGGFSLGSHYIYIENCSAQISGWNLVALIGKISDVRDPIDHIYIRNNKLYNSFNHNIIDLNGYMHHIDIIGNELYNTSNDDGIYSHTPEYGYPAFVNISNNIIYNVKRGIYLAAEDSFIMNNTFYDLFGGCAIILEAGNNVTFMDNIALPSAGWFCWAYGDNYFIRNNASFYRFTAGTDTITDPINQDFQISFFGTATATVEFTDGRVFSENYAGADPQYYPDKSNITITGKDITYTISSYSMTAVPIAGSAEITVNKFDTLVSQGEILVDFTADTTDGNNVVFTVWGLKPSHYYLIKRDGIDFATKQANSSGYIQFSNSEWSARTFTIEESSTPPAMGNISGKVTDKDTGAPIQGAIVTANSHQTTTNSTGGYILSLPAGNYTLTASKTGYYSSSTTVEVLENQTTTLNFQLLAEDTTPPVISNVNVISITPTTAVITWETDEKATSLVEYGTSSGSHPYSKEDTSYTTSHSITLTDLQPNTTYYFVVNSKDKAENPAQSPEYSFNTPTLSTIKGD
;
A
#
# COMPACT_ATOMS: atom_id res chain seq x y z
N MET A 1 -29.99 37.77 -20.17
CA MET A 1 -29.45 37.86 -21.55
C MET A 1 -28.60 36.61 -21.76
N LYS A 2 -29.16 35.57 -22.36
CA LYS A 2 -28.79 35.02 -23.70
C LYS A 2 -27.29 34.70 -23.87
N TYR A 3 -27.01 33.39 -23.82
CA TYR A 3 -26.07 32.61 -24.65
C TYR A 3 -25.35 33.37 -25.78
N ASP A 4 -24.03 33.17 -25.95
CA ASP A 4 -23.56 32.20 -26.96
C ASP A 4 -22.08 31.78 -26.79
N ASN A 5 -21.83 30.54 -27.17
CA ASN A 5 -20.58 29.78 -27.22
C ASN A 5 -19.74 30.14 -28.45
N HIS A 6 -18.41 29.93 -28.40
CA HIS A 6 -17.69 28.88 -29.16
C HIS A 6 -16.22 29.19 -29.51
N LYS A 7 -15.43 28.12 -29.32
CA LYS A 7 -14.27 27.62 -30.11
C LYS A 7 -12.84 27.73 -29.53
N ARG A 8 -12.47 26.58 -28.95
CA ARG A 8 -11.15 25.97 -28.71
C ARG A 8 -10.26 25.85 -29.97
N ILE A 9 -8.94 25.84 -29.75
CA ILE A 9 -7.83 25.02 -30.30
C ILE A 9 -6.59 25.42 -29.43
N SER A 10 -6.16 24.71 -28.38
CA SER A 10 -5.39 23.45 -28.27
C SER A 10 -3.85 23.55 -28.54
N ILE A 11 -3.06 23.20 -27.50
CA ILE A 11 -1.72 22.52 -27.46
C ILE A 11 -0.54 23.25 -26.74
N PHE A 12 -0.34 22.83 -25.47
CA PHE A 12 0.89 22.36 -24.76
C PHE A 12 2.20 23.18 -24.57
N LEU A 13 2.53 23.33 -23.26
CA LEU A 13 3.78 23.01 -22.53
C LEU A 13 4.99 23.99 -22.46
N LEU A 14 5.26 24.52 -21.24
CA LEU A 14 6.44 24.31 -20.34
C LEU A 14 6.53 25.50 -19.33
N LEU A 15 6.21 25.30 -18.05
CA LEU A 15 7.07 24.93 -16.90
C LEU A 15 8.03 26.03 -16.42
N THR A 16 7.82 26.52 -15.18
CA THR A 16 8.86 26.75 -14.15
C THR A 16 8.21 27.25 -12.84
N ILE A 17 8.08 26.37 -11.85
CA ILE A 17 8.02 26.72 -10.43
C ILE A 17 9.22 26.00 -9.80
N THR A 18 10.18 26.75 -9.26
CA THR A 18 11.37 26.21 -8.59
C THR A 18 11.20 26.22 -7.08
N LEU A 19 11.42 25.02 -6.53
CA LEU A 19 11.82 24.58 -5.19
C LEU A 19 12.24 25.62 -4.14
N SER A 20 11.78 25.38 -2.90
CA SER A 20 12.67 25.35 -1.72
C SER A 20 12.12 24.46 -0.60
N SER A 21 12.48 23.17 -0.60
CA SER A 21 12.61 22.39 0.62
C SER A 21 13.92 21.60 0.53
N LEU A 22 14.79 21.84 1.51
CA LEU A 22 16.11 21.27 1.62
C LEU A 22 15.93 19.86 2.21
N PHE A 23 15.90 18.83 1.35
CA PHE A 23 15.95 17.44 1.81
C PHE A 23 17.40 17.05 2.10
N CYS A 24 17.60 16.62 3.33
CA CYS A 24 18.75 15.86 3.78
C CYS A 24 18.86 14.58 2.94
N ILE A 25 20.04 14.32 2.37
CA ILE A 25 20.34 13.05 1.71
C ILE A 25 20.52 12.01 2.81
N VAL A 26 19.41 11.40 3.21
CA VAL A 26 19.39 10.04 3.74
C VAL A 26 18.97 9.18 2.56
N SER A 27 19.71 8.10 2.32
CA SER A 27 19.39 7.08 1.33
C SER A 27 17.97 6.56 1.59
N VAL A 28 16.99 7.10 0.87
CA VAL A 28 15.65 6.53 0.77
C VAL A 28 15.84 5.24 -0.01
N VAL A 29 15.77 4.12 0.70
CA VAL A 29 15.38 2.86 0.09
C VAL A 29 14.02 3.17 -0.53
N ASN A 30 13.94 3.14 -1.85
CA ASN A 30 12.72 3.43 -2.59
C ASN A 30 11.66 2.43 -2.09
N ALA A 31 10.75 2.88 -1.21
CA ALA A 31 9.62 2.07 -0.78
C ALA A 31 8.80 1.78 -2.03
N GLU A 32 8.62 0.51 -2.36
CA GLU A 32 7.87 0.11 -3.54
C GLU A 32 6.39 0.49 -3.33
N SER A 33 5.83 1.27 -4.25
CA SER A 33 4.41 1.61 -4.28
C SER A 33 3.61 0.32 -4.48
N SER A 34 2.51 0.14 -3.75
CA SER A 34 1.70 -1.08 -3.81
C SER A 34 1.27 -1.40 -5.25
N ILE A 35 1.62 -2.58 -5.74
CA ILE A 35 1.22 -3.05 -7.06
C ILE A 35 -0.14 -3.73 -6.95
N PHE A 36 -1.13 -3.18 -7.65
CA PHE A 36 -2.42 -3.84 -7.84
C PHE A 36 -2.31 -4.96 -8.88
N THR A 37 -2.80 -6.15 -8.53
CA THR A 37 -2.92 -7.28 -9.46
C THR A 37 -4.32 -7.88 -9.40
N ASN A 38 -4.67 -8.72 -10.37
CA ASN A 38 -5.96 -9.41 -10.44
C ASN A 38 -7.18 -8.49 -10.27
N ILE A 39 -7.11 -7.26 -10.82
CA ILE A 39 -8.23 -6.32 -10.79
C ILE A 39 -9.32 -6.86 -11.71
N GLU A 40 -10.41 -7.30 -11.12
CA GLU A 40 -11.50 -7.96 -11.84
C GLU A 40 -12.88 -7.44 -11.42
N VAL A 41 -13.75 -7.32 -12.41
CA VAL A 41 -15.17 -7.07 -12.23
C VAL A 41 -15.88 -8.43 -12.22
N THR A 42 -16.09 -9.01 -11.03
CA THR A 42 -16.50 -10.41 -10.89
C THR A 42 -18.01 -10.63 -10.89
N ALA A 43 -18.80 -9.66 -10.41
CA ALA A 43 -20.26 -9.77 -10.40
C ALA A 43 -20.94 -8.49 -10.91
N ARG A 44 -21.08 -8.36 -12.24
CA ARG A 44 -21.70 -7.19 -12.89
C ARG A 44 -23.21 -7.37 -13.09
N LYS A 45 -24.03 -6.66 -12.34
CA LYS A 45 -25.49 -6.68 -12.45
C LYS A 45 -26.01 -5.41 -13.14
N ASP A 46 -27.32 -5.22 -13.13
CA ASP A 46 -28.01 -4.04 -13.61
C ASP A 46 -27.85 -2.83 -12.68
N THR A 47 -27.82 -3.09 -11.37
CA THR A 47 -27.77 -2.04 -10.33
C THR A 47 -26.64 -2.19 -9.33
N SER A 48 -25.80 -3.21 -9.47
CA SER A 48 -24.59 -3.37 -8.65
C SER A 48 -23.42 -3.98 -9.43
N VAL A 49 -22.21 -3.79 -8.90
CA VAL A 49 -21.00 -4.47 -9.36
C VAL A 49 -20.15 -4.89 -8.17
N VAL A 50 -19.50 -6.04 -8.24
CA VAL A 50 -18.42 -6.42 -7.32
C VAL A 50 -17.09 -6.25 -8.05
N ILE A 51 -16.16 -5.55 -7.41
CA ILE A 51 -14.79 -5.34 -7.90
C ILE A 51 -13.84 -5.96 -6.88
N GLN A 52 -12.94 -6.80 -7.38
CA GLN A 52 -11.96 -7.52 -6.59
C GLN A 52 -10.56 -7.21 -7.10
N TRP A 53 -9.59 -7.18 -6.19
CA TRP A 53 -8.18 -7.03 -6.53
C TRP A 53 -7.29 -7.57 -5.41
N ASP A 54 -6.05 -7.84 -5.78
CA ASP A 54 -4.97 -8.17 -4.86
C ASP A 54 -3.95 -7.01 -4.81
N THR A 55 -3.25 -6.89 -3.69
CA THR A 55 -2.08 -6.02 -3.51
C THR A 55 -0.86 -6.85 -3.14
N ASP A 56 0.34 -6.38 -3.52
CA ASP A 56 1.62 -7.02 -3.18
C ASP A 56 2.09 -6.76 -1.75
N VAL A 57 1.54 -5.73 -1.11
CA VAL A 57 1.71 -5.39 0.31
C VAL A 57 0.33 -5.27 0.97
N ALA A 58 0.25 -5.52 2.28
CA ALA A 58 -0.98 -5.27 3.05
C ALA A 58 -1.37 -3.79 2.92
N ALA A 59 -2.54 -3.52 2.35
CA ALA A 59 -3.01 -2.16 2.12
C ALA A 59 -4.51 -2.02 2.43
N THR A 60 -4.97 -0.81 2.73
CA THR A 60 -6.41 -0.52 2.81
C THR A 60 -7.04 -0.66 1.42
N GLY A 61 -8.36 -0.77 1.36
CA GLY A 61 -9.06 -0.88 0.08
C GLY A 61 -10.22 0.08 -0.04
N GLN A 62 -10.22 0.92 -1.06
CA GLN A 62 -11.31 1.84 -1.33
C GLN A 62 -11.48 2.05 -2.84
N ILE A 63 -12.72 2.26 -3.30
CA ILE A 63 -13.00 2.56 -4.70
C ILE A 63 -13.60 3.95 -4.82
N GLU A 64 -12.97 4.78 -5.65
CA GLU A 64 -13.53 6.03 -6.13
C GLU A 64 -14.17 5.79 -7.50
N TYR A 65 -15.42 6.20 -7.70
CA TYR A 65 -16.15 5.93 -8.94
C TYR A 65 -17.12 7.05 -9.35
N GLY A 66 -17.43 7.14 -10.64
CA GLY A 66 -18.36 8.12 -11.21
C GLY A 66 -18.63 7.91 -12.69
N LEU A 67 -19.35 8.85 -13.32
CA LEU A 67 -19.72 8.76 -14.75
C LEU A 67 -18.58 9.20 -15.69
N ASP A 68 -17.53 9.81 -15.14
CA ASP A 68 -16.31 10.23 -15.84
C ASP A 68 -15.13 10.20 -14.87
N THR A 69 -13.93 10.53 -15.37
CA THR A 69 -12.67 10.51 -14.60
C THR A 69 -12.55 11.62 -13.54
N ASN A 70 -13.56 12.48 -13.36
CA ASN A 70 -13.65 13.32 -12.16
C ASN A 70 -14.25 12.57 -10.98
N TYR A 71 -14.76 11.35 -11.23
CA TYR A 71 -15.42 10.49 -10.28
C TYR A 71 -16.51 11.27 -9.52
N GLY A 72 -16.68 11.04 -8.21
CA GLY A 72 -17.62 11.82 -7.38
C GLY A 72 -18.32 11.01 -6.30
N ASN A 73 -18.14 9.69 -6.29
CA ASN A 73 -18.54 8.81 -5.20
C ASN A 73 -17.33 8.03 -4.71
N LEU A 74 -17.36 7.67 -3.43
CA LEU A 74 -16.31 6.94 -2.74
C LEU A 74 -16.99 5.85 -1.91
N THR A 75 -16.44 4.64 -1.92
CA THR A 75 -16.89 3.57 -1.01
C THR A 75 -16.33 3.79 0.39
N ASP A 76 -16.82 3.05 1.38
CA ASP A 76 -16.12 2.97 2.65
C ASP A 76 -14.71 2.38 2.44
N GLU A 77 -13.75 2.79 3.27
CA GLU A 77 -12.39 2.26 3.25
C GLU A 77 -12.38 0.93 4.03
N GLU A 78 -12.07 -0.17 3.35
CA GLU A 78 -11.78 -1.45 3.96
C GLU A 78 -10.41 -1.41 4.64
N GLY A 79 -10.29 -2.13 5.77
CA GLY A 79 -9.03 -2.24 6.50
C GLY A 79 -7.93 -2.94 5.72
N LEU A 80 -6.72 -2.90 6.29
CA LEU A 80 -5.51 -3.50 5.73
C LEU A 80 -5.72 -4.99 5.38
N SER A 81 -5.51 -5.33 4.10
CA SER A 81 -5.64 -6.66 3.52
C SER A 81 -4.71 -6.78 2.30
N TYR A 82 -4.43 -8.01 1.86
CA TYR A 82 -3.79 -8.29 0.56
C TYR A 82 -4.81 -8.50 -0.55
N TRP A 83 -6.08 -8.63 -0.18
CA TRP A 83 -7.19 -8.89 -1.08
C TRP A 83 -8.41 -8.08 -0.64
N HIS A 84 -9.10 -7.51 -1.61
CA HIS A 84 -10.27 -6.68 -1.39
C HIS A 84 -11.41 -7.10 -2.30
N SER A 85 -12.64 -6.91 -1.81
CA SER A 85 -13.85 -7.24 -2.55
C SER A 85 -14.98 -6.30 -2.19
N ILE A 86 -15.07 -5.20 -2.94
CA ILE A 86 -16.06 -4.15 -2.66
C ILE A 86 -17.24 -4.28 -3.62
N GLU A 87 -18.45 -4.41 -3.07
CA GLU A 87 -19.70 -4.26 -3.84
C GLU A 87 -20.12 -2.80 -3.91
N ILE A 88 -20.27 -2.29 -5.12
CA ILE A 88 -20.86 -0.97 -5.39
C ILE A 88 -22.33 -1.19 -5.78
N THR A 89 -23.25 -0.60 -5.02
CA THR A 89 -24.71 -0.74 -5.23
C THR A 89 -25.36 0.60 -5.63
N GLY A 90 -26.62 0.55 -6.07
CA GLY A 90 -27.38 1.75 -6.43
C GLY A 90 -26.99 2.36 -7.78
N LEU A 91 -26.39 1.56 -8.65
CA LEU A 91 -25.97 1.97 -9.99
C LEU A 91 -27.15 2.01 -10.97
N THR A 92 -27.00 2.77 -12.05
CA THR A 92 -28.02 2.85 -13.11
C THR A 92 -27.79 1.76 -14.15
N GLU A 93 -28.84 1.08 -14.59
CA GLU A 93 -28.83 0.06 -15.63
C GLU A 93 -28.19 0.56 -16.94
N GLY A 94 -27.40 -0.29 -17.62
CA GLY A 94 -26.80 -0.01 -18.93
C GLY A 94 -25.84 1.18 -18.96
N THR A 95 -25.30 1.59 -17.81
CA THR A 95 -24.53 2.83 -17.64
C THR A 95 -23.06 2.52 -17.40
N THR A 96 -22.18 3.22 -18.12
CA THR A 96 -20.72 3.12 -17.94
C THR A 96 -20.27 4.01 -16.79
N TYR A 97 -19.47 3.43 -15.90
CA TYR A 97 -18.81 4.10 -14.79
C TYR A 97 -17.30 3.99 -14.94
N HIS A 98 -16.61 5.06 -14.59
CA HIS A 98 -15.18 5.12 -14.34
C HIS A 98 -14.92 4.82 -12.87
N TYR A 99 -13.86 4.07 -12.57
CA TYR A 99 -13.43 3.81 -11.21
C TYR A 99 -11.91 3.69 -11.11
N ARG A 100 -11.38 3.97 -9.92
CA ARG A 100 -10.01 3.69 -9.54
C ARG A 100 -9.96 3.19 -8.11
N ILE A 101 -8.96 2.38 -7.82
CA ILE A 101 -8.70 1.82 -6.49
C ILE A 101 -7.73 2.74 -5.77
N ILE A 102 -8.01 2.99 -4.49
CA ILE A 102 -7.15 3.70 -3.55
C ILE A 102 -6.77 2.70 -2.46
N ALA A 103 -5.48 2.60 -2.17
CA ALA A 103 -4.96 1.73 -1.14
C ALA A 103 -3.83 2.42 -0.39
N LYS A 104 -3.78 2.25 0.93
CA LYS A 104 -2.71 2.79 1.78
C LYS A 104 -1.99 1.66 2.49
N ASP A 105 -0.67 1.62 2.39
CA ASP A 105 0.13 0.63 3.10
C ASP A 105 0.19 0.92 4.62
N MET A 106 0.95 0.09 5.34
CA MET A 106 1.11 0.22 6.80
C MET A 106 1.76 1.53 7.26
N ASP A 107 2.53 2.17 6.38
CA ASP A 107 3.22 3.43 6.61
C ASP A 107 2.36 4.64 6.14
N ASP A 108 1.09 4.41 5.82
CA ASP A 108 0.13 5.38 5.29
C ASP A 108 0.54 5.95 3.91
N ASN A 109 1.38 5.23 3.16
CA ASN A 109 1.70 5.58 1.78
C ASN A 109 0.52 5.22 0.88
N GLU A 110 -0.12 6.25 0.32
CA GLU A 110 -1.25 6.08 -0.59
C GLU A 110 -0.77 5.73 -2.01
N THR A 111 -1.32 4.65 -2.55
CA THR A 111 -1.20 4.27 -3.95
C THR A 111 -2.59 4.27 -4.60
N ILE A 112 -2.65 4.78 -5.83
CA ILE A 112 -3.89 4.89 -6.60
C ILE A 112 -3.69 4.17 -7.93
N SER A 113 -4.65 3.33 -8.32
CA SER A 113 -4.58 2.59 -9.57
C SER A 113 -4.78 3.49 -10.80
N ASP A 114 -4.57 2.92 -11.98
CA ASP A 114 -5.06 3.51 -13.23
C ASP A 114 -6.60 3.66 -13.22
N ASP A 115 -7.13 4.45 -14.16
CA ASP A 115 -8.57 4.55 -14.42
C ASP A 115 -9.06 3.29 -15.14
N TYR A 116 -10.09 2.66 -14.58
CA TYR A 116 -10.78 1.53 -15.16
C TYR A 116 -12.23 1.90 -15.43
N THR A 117 -12.88 1.10 -16.27
CA THR A 117 -14.31 1.29 -16.55
C THR A 117 -15.06 -0.02 -16.43
N PHE A 118 -16.30 0.06 -15.96
CA PHE A 118 -17.27 -1.02 -16.11
C PHE A 118 -18.59 -0.44 -16.63
N THR A 119 -19.39 -1.26 -17.28
CA THR A 119 -20.75 -0.88 -17.70
C THR A 119 -21.73 -1.84 -17.07
N THR A 120 -22.65 -1.33 -16.25
CA THR A 120 -23.73 -2.16 -15.69
C THR A 120 -24.50 -2.81 -16.84
N ARG A 121 -24.98 -4.04 -16.60
CA ARG A 121 -25.73 -4.74 -17.64
C ARG A 121 -27.13 -4.17 -17.75
N THR A 122 -27.74 -4.27 -18.91
CA THR A 122 -29.20 -4.15 -19.02
C THR A 122 -29.87 -5.43 -18.55
N GLN A 123 -31.11 -5.34 -18.11
CA GLN A 123 -31.92 -6.50 -17.79
C GLN A 123 -32.08 -7.42 -19.01
N GLU A 124 -32.11 -6.85 -20.21
CA GLU A 124 -32.13 -7.60 -21.48
C GLU A 124 -30.80 -8.33 -21.73
N GLU A 125 -29.64 -7.69 -21.50
CA GLU A 125 -28.33 -8.35 -21.58
C GLU A 125 -28.15 -9.43 -20.51
N LEU A 126 -28.67 -9.25 -19.30
CA LEU A 126 -28.66 -10.32 -18.29
C LEU A 126 -29.49 -11.51 -18.73
N ASN A 127 -30.67 -11.26 -19.32
CA ASN A 127 -31.50 -12.30 -19.91
C ASN A 127 -30.81 -12.98 -21.10
N GLN A 128 -30.10 -12.21 -21.93
CA GLN A 128 -29.37 -12.71 -23.10
C GLN A 128 -28.09 -13.46 -22.71
N ILE A 129 -27.34 -13.04 -21.69
CA ILE A 129 -26.21 -13.81 -21.14
C ILE A 129 -26.71 -15.14 -20.56
N ALA A 130 -27.88 -15.17 -19.93
CA ALA A 130 -28.52 -16.41 -19.49
C ALA A 130 -28.96 -17.32 -20.68
N LEU A 131 -29.07 -16.77 -21.89
CA LEU A 131 -29.32 -17.49 -23.14
C LEU A 131 -28.01 -17.85 -23.88
N ASP A 132 -26.99 -17.00 -23.86
CA ASP A 132 -25.69 -17.13 -24.56
C ASP A 132 -24.69 -18.00 -23.78
N ALA A 133 -24.77 -18.03 -22.45
CA ALA A 133 -24.10 -19.05 -21.63
C ALA A 133 -24.58 -20.47 -21.99
N ARG A 134 -25.68 -20.60 -22.74
CA ARG A 134 -26.14 -21.87 -23.34
C ARG A 134 -25.62 -22.09 -24.77
N ALA A 135 -24.93 -21.11 -25.37
CA ALA A 135 -24.56 -21.07 -26.78
C ALA A 135 -23.04 -20.93 -27.08
N GLU A 136 -22.24 -20.32 -26.22
CA GLU A 136 -20.80 -20.08 -26.50
C GLU A 136 -19.85 -21.10 -25.85
N ALA A 137 -19.30 -22.00 -26.68
CA ALA A 137 -17.86 -22.28 -26.66
C ALA A 137 -17.42 -23.19 -27.82
N LEU A 138 -16.70 -22.70 -28.83
CA LEU A 138 -15.92 -23.58 -29.71
C LEU A 138 -14.67 -22.90 -30.24
N SER A 139 -13.52 -23.31 -29.69
CA SER A 139 -12.28 -23.44 -30.44
C SER A 139 -11.81 -24.90 -30.29
N GLY A 140 -11.29 -25.50 -31.37
CA GLY A 140 -10.98 -26.93 -31.40
C GLY A 140 -9.69 -27.24 -32.16
N THR A 141 -8.94 -28.23 -31.67
CA THR A 141 -7.75 -28.79 -32.33
C THR A 141 -8.15 -29.95 -33.23
N LEU A 142 -7.68 -29.96 -34.48
CA LEU A 142 -7.86 -31.07 -35.41
C LEU A 142 -6.58 -31.91 -35.48
N THR A 143 -6.68 -33.17 -35.06
CA THR A 143 -5.60 -34.16 -35.16
C THR A 143 -5.94 -35.15 -36.27
N PHE A 144 -5.05 -35.34 -37.24
CA PHE A 144 -5.22 -36.34 -38.29
C PHE A 144 -3.94 -37.15 -38.51
N THR A 145 -4.09 -38.39 -38.97
CA THR A 145 -2.96 -39.28 -39.27
C THR A 145 -2.73 -39.37 -40.77
N ASN A 146 -1.52 -39.00 -41.22
CA ASN A 146 -1.05 -39.25 -42.57
C ASN A 146 -0.22 -40.54 -42.58
N GLY A 147 -0.84 -41.68 -42.90
CA GLY A 147 -0.20 -42.98 -42.73
C GLY A 147 0.09 -43.27 -41.24
N SER A 148 1.36 -43.52 -40.88
CA SER A 148 1.77 -43.75 -39.48
C SER A 148 2.12 -42.47 -38.70
N THR A 149 1.99 -41.29 -39.31
CA THR A 149 2.45 -40.03 -38.71
C THR A 149 1.26 -39.16 -38.31
N THR A 150 1.19 -38.81 -37.02
CA THR A 150 0.18 -37.89 -36.48
C THR A 150 0.56 -36.45 -36.81
N VAL A 151 -0.36 -35.69 -37.41
CA VAL A 151 -0.24 -34.27 -37.72
C VAL A 151 -1.34 -33.51 -36.97
N THR A 152 -0.96 -32.45 -36.25
CA THR A 152 -1.88 -31.55 -35.53
C THR A 152 -1.97 -30.20 -36.25
N GLY A 153 -3.18 -29.65 -36.38
CA GLY A 153 -3.42 -28.35 -37.01
C GLY A 153 -4.43 -27.50 -36.24
N THR A 154 -4.34 -26.17 -36.41
CA THR A 154 -5.28 -25.19 -35.86
C THR A 154 -5.94 -24.40 -37.00
N GLY A 155 -7.25 -24.17 -36.88
CA GLY A 155 -8.05 -23.37 -37.82
C GLY A 155 -8.71 -22.19 -37.09
N SER A 156 -8.86 -21.06 -37.79
CA SER A 156 -9.22 -19.78 -37.16
C SER A 156 -10.68 -19.35 -37.32
N ASN A 157 -11.61 -20.20 -37.80
CA ASN A 157 -13.04 -19.83 -37.94
C ASN A 157 -13.97 -21.06 -37.94
N PHE A 158 -14.32 -21.58 -36.75
CA PHE A 158 -15.37 -22.61 -36.61
C PHE A 158 -16.68 -21.98 -36.12
N LEU A 159 -17.30 -21.14 -36.95
CA LEU A 159 -18.67 -20.69 -36.69
C LEU A 159 -19.64 -21.72 -37.30
N ASN A 160 -20.09 -22.61 -36.43
CA ASN A 160 -21.23 -23.53 -36.53
C ASN A 160 -21.06 -24.82 -37.36
N GLU A 161 -20.31 -24.88 -38.46
CA GLU A 161 -20.10 -26.14 -39.20
C GLU A 161 -18.78 -26.15 -40.01
N LEU A 162 -18.11 -27.30 -40.06
CA LEU A 162 -16.99 -27.55 -40.97
C LEU A 162 -17.58 -27.69 -42.38
N SER A 163 -17.04 -26.99 -43.39
CA SER A 163 -17.59 -26.96 -44.75
C SER A 163 -16.56 -27.41 -45.80
N VAL A 164 -17.03 -28.10 -46.84
CA VAL A 164 -16.21 -28.43 -48.03
C VAL A 164 -15.70 -27.12 -48.66
N GLY A 165 -14.40 -27.04 -48.95
CA GLY A 165 -13.70 -25.88 -49.50
C GLY A 165 -12.94 -25.00 -48.49
N TYR A 166 -13.01 -25.31 -47.19
CA TYR A 166 -12.29 -24.55 -46.16
C TYR A 166 -10.82 -24.99 -46.05
N PHE A 167 -9.93 -24.06 -45.67
CA PHE A 167 -8.49 -24.34 -45.52
C PHE A 167 -8.07 -24.53 -44.06
N ILE A 168 -7.30 -25.58 -43.79
CA ILE A 168 -6.75 -25.96 -42.48
C ILE A 168 -5.22 -25.93 -42.57
N SER A 169 -4.52 -25.38 -41.59
CA SER A 169 -3.05 -25.37 -41.55
C SER A 169 -2.49 -26.39 -40.57
N SER A 170 -1.45 -27.15 -40.95
CA SER A 170 -0.67 -27.97 -40.01
C SER A 170 0.31 -27.13 -39.20
N ASN A 171 0.57 -27.54 -37.96
CA ASN A 171 1.59 -26.95 -37.08
C ASN A 171 2.90 -27.76 -37.11
N ASP A 172 3.23 -28.39 -38.24
CA ASP A 172 4.42 -29.23 -38.36
C ASP A 172 5.71 -28.39 -38.40
N VAL A 173 6.49 -28.49 -37.33
CA VAL A 173 7.73 -27.73 -37.10
C VAL A 173 8.86 -28.16 -38.05
N VAL A 174 8.74 -29.32 -38.69
CA VAL A 174 9.82 -29.91 -39.52
C VAL A 174 9.72 -29.51 -41.00
N TYR A 175 8.51 -29.26 -41.52
CA TYR A 175 8.27 -29.03 -42.95
C TYR A 175 7.66 -27.66 -43.29
N GLY A 176 7.43 -26.80 -42.30
CA GLY A 176 6.75 -25.52 -42.47
C GLY A 176 5.23 -25.66 -42.54
N ARG A 177 4.50 -24.56 -42.34
CA ARG A 177 3.02 -24.52 -42.27
C ARG A 177 2.41 -24.93 -43.62
N ILE A 178 1.85 -26.14 -43.70
CA ILE A 178 1.17 -26.65 -44.91
C ILE A 178 -0.33 -26.40 -44.78
N TRP A 179 -0.94 -25.87 -45.83
CA TRP A 179 -2.39 -25.66 -45.92
C TRP A 179 -3.06 -26.80 -46.69
N TYR A 180 -4.21 -27.23 -46.18
CA TYR A 180 -5.04 -28.32 -46.69
C TYR A 180 -6.45 -27.81 -46.94
N GLU A 181 -7.05 -28.13 -48.08
CA GLU A 181 -8.45 -27.83 -48.37
C GLU A 181 -9.34 -29.02 -47.97
N VAL A 182 -10.50 -28.76 -47.35
CA VAL A 182 -11.51 -29.80 -47.05
C VAL A 182 -12.21 -30.21 -48.34
N ALA A 183 -11.95 -31.44 -48.80
CA ALA A 183 -12.45 -31.99 -50.07
C ALA A 183 -13.84 -32.62 -49.94
N SER A 184 -14.11 -33.30 -48.84
CA SER A 184 -15.41 -33.91 -48.52
C SER A 184 -15.56 -34.05 -47.00
N ILE A 185 -16.80 -34.10 -46.53
CA ILE A 185 -17.14 -34.40 -45.13
C ILE A 185 -18.06 -35.62 -45.18
N GLU A 186 -17.61 -36.72 -44.59
CA GLU A 186 -18.34 -37.99 -44.64
C GLU A 186 -19.14 -38.23 -43.36
N THR A 187 -18.68 -37.72 -42.21
CA THR A 187 -19.38 -37.70 -40.92
C THR A 187 -18.89 -36.51 -40.07
N ASP A 188 -19.52 -36.24 -38.93
CA ASP A 188 -19.05 -35.27 -37.90
C ASP A 188 -17.65 -35.59 -37.32
N THR A 189 -17.10 -36.74 -37.71
CA THR A 189 -15.80 -37.27 -37.28
C THR A 189 -14.86 -37.60 -38.44
N SER A 190 -15.25 -37.40 -39.71
CA SER A 190 -14.49 -37.86 -40.88
C SER A 190 -14.58 -36.87 -42.05
N LEU A 191 -13.43 -36.44 -42.58
CA LEU A 191 -13.36 -35.51 -43.70
C LEU A 191 -12.14 -35.81 -44.59
N THR A 192 -12.29 -35.74 -45.91
CA THR A 192 -11.16 -35.85 -46.84
C THR A 192 -10.51 -34.48 -47.02
N ILE A 193 -9.18 -34.41 -47.05
CA ILE A 193 -8.45 -33.17 -47.33
C ILE A 193 -7.55 -33.31 -48.57
N VAL A 194 -7.32 -32.21 -49.27
CA VAL A 194 -6.38 -32.16 -50.40
C VAL A 194 -5.24 -31.20 -50.08
N THR A 195 -4.02 -31.63 -50.33
CA THR A 195 -2.85 -30.74 -50.29
C THR A 195 -2.86 -29.83 -51.52
N VAL A 196 -2.70 -28.52 -51.32
CA VAL A 196 -2.77 -27.52 -52.40
C VAL A 196 -1.59 -27.61 -53.39
N PHE A 197 -0.57 -28.43 -53.10
CA PHE A 197 0.54 -28.71 -54.01
C PHE A 197 0.75 -30.22 -54.18
N ASN A 198 0.75 -30.68 -55.44
CA ASN A 198 1.05 -32.04 -55.94
C ASN A 198 -0.08 -33.09 -56.06
N GLU A 199 -1.33 -32.72 -56.38
CA GLU A 199 -2.41 -33.62 -56.90
C GLU A 199 -2.61 -34.98 -56.16
N LYS A 200 -2.15 -35.11 -54.92
CA LYS A 200 -2.35 -36.31 -54.08
C LYS A 200 -3.52 -36.08 -53.13
N THR A 201 -4.56 -36.88 -53.32
CA THR A 201 -5.70 -36.95 -52.42
C THR A 201 -5.30 -37.68 -51.13
N HIS A 202 -5.52 -37.06 -49.96
CA HIS A 202 -5.27 -37.67 -48.66
C HIS A 202 -6.59 -37.74 -47.87
N SER A 203 -7.06 -38.95 -47.57
CA SER A 203 -8.21 -39.13 -46.66
C SER A 203 -7.75 -39.05 -45.21
N ALA A 204 -8.41 -38.22 -44.40
CA ALA A 204 -8.14 -38.07 -42.97
C ALA A 204 -9.42 -38.30 -42.15
N THR A 205 -9.28 -38.56 -40.85
CA THR A 205 -10.42 -38.66 -39.91
C THR A 205 -10.18 -37.61 -38.84
N ALA A 206 -11.19 -36.82 -38.52
CA ALA A 206 -11.09 -35.55 -37.80
C ALA A 206 -12.19 -35.48 -36.74
N LYS A 207 -11.84 -35.54 -35.45
CA LYS A 207 -12.81 -35.42 -34.35
C LYS A 207 -13.01 -33.95 -34.00
N LYS A 208 -14.21 -33.39 -34.22
CA LYS A 208 -14.61 -32.10 -33.62
C LYS A 208 -14.51 -32.25 -32.10
N SER A 209 -13.78 -31.38 -31.38
CA SER A 209 -13.99 -31.30 -29.93
C SER A 209 -15.44 -30.87 -29.75
N SER A 210 -16.22 -31.61 -28.96
CA SER A 210 -17.59 -31.19 -28.70
C SER A 210 -17.56 -29.79 -28.08
N LEU A 211 -18.46 -28.90 -28.51
CA LEU A 211 -18.84 -27.71 -27.74
C LEU A 211 -18.95 -28.11 -26.27
N PRO A 212 -18.52 -27.28 -25.32
CA PRO A 212 -19.03 -27.31 -23.97
C PRO A 212 -20.54 -27.46 -23.99
N LYS A 213 -21.00 -28.44 -23.23
CA LYS A 213 -22.40 -28.82 -23.13
C LYS A 213 -22.94 -28.39 -21.79
N THR A 214 -24.21 -28.02 -21.82
CA THR A 214 -25.01 -27.84 -20.62
C THR A 214 -25.82 -29.10 -20.38
N TYR A 215 -25.61 -29.73 -19.23
CA TYR A 215 -26.39 -30.88 -18.77
C TYR A 215 -27.33 -30.47 -17.65
N TYR A 216 -28.52 -31.07 -17.61
CA TYR A 216 -29.52 -30.90 -16.56
C TYR A 216 -29.66 -32.20 -15.78
N VAL A 217 -29.68 -32.10 -14.46
CA VAL A 217 -29.81 -33.23 -13.55
C VAL A 217 -30.93 -32.94 -12.55
N LYS A 218 -31.85 -33.88 -12.37
CA LYS A 218 -32.95 -33.76 -11.39
C LYS A 218 -33.28 -35.11 -10.73
N PRO A 219 -33.79 -35.15 -9.49
CA PRO A 219 -33.98 -36.42 -8.76
C PRO A 219 -34.91 -37.43 -9.47
N ASP A 220 -35.87 -36.95 -10.26
CA ASP A 220 -36.82 -37.76 -11.05
C ASP A 220 -36.41 -37.90 -12.53
N GLY A 221 -35.15 -37.61 -12.86
CA GLY A 221 -34.58 -37.79 -14.20
C GLY A 221 -34.30 -39.27 -14.56
N ASN A 222 -33.56 -39.49 -15.66
CA ASN A 222 -33.13 -40.82 -16.09
C ASN A 222 -31.78 -40.76 -16.80
N ASP A 223 -30.77 -41.47 -16.30
CA ASP A 223 -29.41 -41.48 -16.89
C ASP A 223 -29.34 -42.14 -18.28
N SER A 224 -30.42 -42.75 -18.76
CA SER A 224 -30.54 -43.20 -20.15
C SER A 224 -30.90 -42.06 -21.13
N ASN A 225 -31.23 -40.87 -20.62
CA ASN A 225 -31.50 -39.67 -21.43
C ASN A 225 -30.19 -39.03 -21.94
N ASP A 226 -30.29 -37.99 -22.76
CA ASP A 226 -29.12 -37.22 -23.23
C ASP A 226 -28.63 -36.15 -22.24
N GLY A 227 -29.44 -35.77 -21.25
CA GLY A 227 -29.12 -34.76 -20.25
C GLY A 227 -29.18 -33.32 -20.78
N LEU A 228 -29.52 -33.07 -22.04
CA LEU A 228 -29.34 -31.75 -22.68
C LEU A 228 -30.52 -30.77 -22.50
N SER A 229 -31.58 -31.20 -21.82
CA SER A 229 -32.75 -30.36 -21.48
C SER A 229 -33.35 -30.78 -20.13
N ILE A 230 -34.25 -29.97 -19.57
CA ILE A 230 -34.95 -30.30 -18.32
C ILE A 230 -35.86 -31.53 -18.49
N GLU A 231 -36.42 -31.69 -19.68
CA GLU A 231 -37.30 -32.80 -20.06
C GLU A 231 -36.52 -34.11 -20.19
N THR A 232 -35.29 -34.02 -20.69
CA THR A 232 -34.37 -35.15 -20.89
C THR A 232 -33.24 -35.16 -19.86
N ALA A 233 -33.47 -34.58 -18.68
CA ALA A 233 -32.47 -34.49 -17.62
C ALA A 233 -32.00 -35.88 -17.16
N TRP A 234 -30.72 -35.96 -16.79
CA TRP A 234 -30.17 -37.10 -16.08
C TRP A 234 -30.68 -37.17 -14.65
N GLN A 235 -30.54 -38.34 -14.04
CA GLN A 235 -31.00 -38.57 -12.68
C GLN A 235 -29.93 -38.24 -11.65
N HIS A 236 -28.69 -38.68 -11.85
CA HIS A 236 -27.66 -38.65 -10.81
C HIS A 236 -26.55 -37.64 -11.10
N PRO A 237 -26.20 -36.74 -10.14
CA PRO A 237 -25.07 -35.83 -10.28
C PRO A 237 -23.74 -36.56 -10.47
N SER A 238 -23.57 -37.72 -9.81
CA SER A 238 -22.40 -38.59 -10.00
C SER A 238 -22.27 -39.08 -11.44
N TYR A 239 -23.37 -39.45 -12.08
CA TYR A 239 -23.38 -39.83 -13.49
C TYR A 239 -22.95 -38.67 -14.39
N ALA A 240 -23.49 -37.47 -14.15
CA ALA A 240 -23.16 -36.28 -14.92
C ALA A 240 -21.66 -35.90 -14.83
N ALA A 241 -21.09 -35.95 -13.62
CA ALA A 241 -19.66 -35.66 -13.39
C ALA A 241 -18.72 -36.66 -14.09
N GLN A 242 -19.17 -37.90 -14.31
CA GLN A 242 -18.42 -38.88 -15.10
C GLN A 242 -18.45 -38.58 -16.61
N GLN A 243 -19.47 -37.87 -17.10
CA GLN A 243 -19.57 -37.50 -18.52
C GLN A 243 -18.85 -36.19 -18.85
N ALA A 244 -18.83 -35.25 -17.91
CA ALA A 244 -18.34 -33.89 -18.13
C ALA A 244 -16.91 -33.83 -18.70
N GLN A 245 -16.73 -32.95 -19.67
CA GLN A 245 -15.48 -32.54 -20.29
C GLN A 245 -15.19 -31.07 -19.96
N ALA A 246 -13.96 -30.62 -20.22
CA ALA A 246 -13.58 -29.22 -20.01
C ALA A 246 -14.57 -28.24 -20.69
N GLY A 247 -15.04 -27.26 -19.91
CA GLY A 247 -16.04 -26.26 -20.29
C GLY A 247 -17.48 -26.66 -19.99
N ASP A 248 -17.79 -27.94 -19.82
CA ASP A 248 -19.16 -28.40 -19.61
C ASP A 248 -19.76 -27.82 -18.32
N THR A 249 -21.06 -27.53 -18.35
CA THR A 249 -21.84 -27.08 -17.19
C THR A 249 -22.87 -28.14 -16.81
N ILE A 250 -22.91 -28.52 -15.53
CA ILE A 250 -23.91 -29.40 -14.93
C ILE A 250 -24.84 -28.55 -14.07
N TYR A 251 -26.07 -28.39 -14.52
CA TYR A 251 -27.14 -27.74 -13.79
C TYR A 251 -27.92 -28.74 -12.94
N LEU A 252 -27.88 -28.55 -11.62
CA LEU A 252 -28.71 -29.30 -10.67
C LEU A 252 -30.04 -28.58 -10.47
N VAL A 253 -31.15 -29.24 -10.82
CA VAL A 253 -32.51 -28.73 -10.60
C VAL A 253 -32.87 -28.91 -9.12
N ASP A 254 -33.60 -27.96 -8.54
CA ASP A 254 -34.04 -28.01 -7.15
C ASP A 254 -34.63 -29.38 -6.77
N GLY A 255 -34.13 -29.95 -5.67
CA GLY A 255 -34.44 -31.32 -5.27
C GLY A 255 -33.37 -31.92 -4.36
N THR A 256 -33.63 -33.13 -3.86
CA THR A 256 -32.73 -33.84 -2.94
C THR A 256 -32.27 -35.16 -3.53
N TRP A 257 -30.96 -35.40 -3.51
CA TRP A 257 -30.35 -36.69 -3.81
C TRP A 257 -29.79 -37.32 -2.54
N TYR A 258 -29.97 -38.64 -2.40
CA TYR A 258 -29.58 -39.38 -1.21
C TYR A 258 -28.42 -40.34 -1.52
N GLY A 259 -27.35 -40.26 -0.73
CA GLY A 259 -26.21 -41.18 -0.81
C GLY A 259 -25.34 -41.04 -2.05
N GLU A 260 -25.40 -39.91 -2.75
CA GLU A 260 -24.58 -39.63 -3.93
C GLU A 260 -23.15 -39.27 -3.52
N THR A 261 -22.16 -39.80 -4.24
CA THR A 261 -20.78 -39.31 -4.19
C THR A 261 -20.35 -38.90 -5.59
N VAL A 262 -20.04 -37.61 -5.75
CA VAL A 262 -19.69 -37.02 -7.04
C VAL A 262 -18.19 -37.08 -7.24
N VAL A 263 -17.77 -37.85 -8.24
CA VAL A 263 -16.37 -38.01 -8.65
C VAL A 263 -16.26 -37.60 -10.11
N PHE A 264 -15.30 -36.75 -10.45
CA PHE A 264 -15.07 -36.32 -11.83
C PHE A 264 -14.13 -37.26 -12.58
N ALA A 265 -14.52 -37.66 -13.79
CA ALA A 265 -13.63 -38.43 -14.66
C ALA A 265 -12.53 -37.55 -15.27
N ASN A 266 -12.84 -36.29 -15.57
CA ASN A 266 -11.98 -35.36 -16.32
C ASN A 266 -11.76 -34.05 -15.56
N SER A 267 -10.72 -33.31 -15.98
CA SER A 267 -10.45 -31.96 -15.52
C SER A 267 -11.00 -30.93 -16.50
N GLY A 268 -11.24 -29.71 -16.02
CA GLY A 268 -11.35 -28.55 -16.88
C GLY A 268 -9.99 -28.06 -17.37
N THR A 269 -9.98 -26.85 -17.92
CA THR A 269 -8.75 -26.10 -18.22
C THR A 269 -8.89 -24.67 -17.71
N ALA A 270 -7.78 -23.93 -17.62
CA ALA A 270 -7.78 -22.53 -17.16
C ALA A 270 -8.78 -21.62 -17.89
N THR A 271 -9.02 -21.90 -19.18
CA THR A 271 -9.98 -21.12 -20.01
C THR A 271 -11.37 -21.74 -20.09
N HIS A 272 -11.53 -23.00 -19.65
CA HIS A 272 -12.76 -23.77 -19.78
C HIS A 272 -12.89 -24.73 -18.58
N PRO A 273 -13.23 -24.24 -17.37
CA PRO A 273 -13.45 -25.09 -16.21
C PRO A 273 -14.70 -25.94 -16.39
N ILE A 274 -14.77 -27.08 -15.69
CA ILE A 274 -16.03 -27.81 -15.54
C ILE A 274 -16.84 -27.10 -14.46
N THR A 275 -18.12 -26.81 -14.73
CA THR A 275 -18.98 -26.11 -13.76
C THR A 275 -20.10 -27.02 -13.27
N VAL A 276 -20.36 -27.05 -11.96
CA VAL A 276 -21.54 -27.66 -11.34
C VAL A 276 -22.25 -26.59 -10.54
N THR A 277 -23.50 -26.30 -10.87
CA THR A 277 -24.22 -25.21 -10.20
C THR A 277 -25.73 -25.43 -10.15
N ALA A 278 -26.41 -24.69 -9.27
CA ALA A 278 -27.86 -24.72 -9.17
C ALA A 278 -28.52 -24.14 -10.43
N TYR A 279 -29.50 -24.86 -10.95
CA TYR A 279 -30.40 -24.34 -11.99
C TYR A 279 -31.44 -23.38 -11.41
N ASN A 280 -31.99 -23.77 -10.27
CA ASN A 280 -32.98 -23.04 -9.49
C ASN A 280 -33.00 -23.58 -8.05
N GLY A 281 -33.55 -22.82 -7.11
CA GLY A 281 -33.68 -23.23 -5.72
C GLY A 281 -32.32 -23.51 -5.05
N THR A 282 -32.29 -24.50 -4.16
CA THR A 282 -31.06 -24.91 -3.45
C THR A 282 -30.95 -26.44 -3.49
N PRO A 283 -30.43 -26.99 -4.60
CA PRO A 283 -30.29 -28.43 -4.79
C PRO A 283 -29.49 -29.05 -3.63
N THR A 284 -29.99 -30.16 -3.08
CA THR A 284 -29.45 -30.77 -1.86
C THR A 284 -28.86 -32.15 -2.12
N LEU A 285 -27.56 -32.33 -1.84
CA LEU A 285 -26.94 -33.64 -1.67
C LEU A 285 -27.02 -34.05 -0.20
N ASN A 286 -27.58 -35.21 0.07
CA ASN A 286 -27.77 -35.73 1.44
C ASN A 286 -27.12 -37.11 1.59
N GLY A 287 -26.02 -37.21 2.33
CA GLY A 287 -25.28 -38.46 2.50
C GLY A 287 -26.01 -39.52 3.33
N GLY A 288 -27.08 -39.14 4.04
CA GLY A 288 -27.85 -40.01 4.92
C GLY A 288 -27.10 -40.52 6.16
N GLY A 289 -25.83 -40.12 6.34
CA GLY A 289 -25.02 -40.42 7.51
C GLY A 289 -25.15 -39.39 8.63
N THR A 290 -24.26 -39.48 9.61
CA THR A 290 -24.06 -38.43 10.60
C THR A 290 -22.80 -37.63 10.21
N PRO A 291 -22.85 -36.28 10.23
CA PRO A 291 -21.66 -35.43 9.99
C PRO A 291 -20.49 -35.67 10.97
N GLU A 292 -20.71 -36.50 12.00
CA GLU A 292 -19.78 -36.79 13.09
C GLU A 292 -18.76 -37.89 12.74
N SER A 293 -18.89 -38.61 11.62
CA SER A 293 -17.97 -39.70 11.22
C SER A 293 -17.31 -39.42 9.85
N PRO A 294 -16.16 -38.72 9.83
CA PRO A 294 -15.56 -38.19 8.61
C PRO A 294 -14.97 -39.24 7.65
N GLU A 295 -14.74 -40.49 8.07
CA GLU A 295 -13.73 -41.31 7.38
C GLU A 295 -14.16 -41.99 6.06
N THR A 296 -15.44 -41.99 5.67
CA THR A 296 -15.87 -42.77 4.47
C THR A 296 -16.98 -42.21 3.60
N GLN A 297 -17.53 -41.03 3.90
CA GLN A 297 -18.66 -40.46 3.13
C GLN A 297 -18.29 -39.11 2.52
N TYR A 298 -18.47 -39.01 1.20
CA TYR A 298 -18.05 -37.86 0.41
C TYR A 298 -19.21 -37.28 -0.40
N GLY A 299 -19.40 -35.96 -0.35
CA GLY A 299 -20.27 -35.24 -1.26
C GLY A 299 -19.59 -35.11 -2.63
N PHE A 300 -18.60 -34.22 -2.72
CA PHE A 300 -17.67 -34.15 -3.84
C PHE A 300 -16.30 -34.70 -3.45
N LYS A 301 -15.80 -35.67 -4.21
CA LYS A 301 -14.45 -36.24 -4.05
C LYS A 301 -13.63 -35.94 -5.29
N ILE A 302 -12.66 -35.03 -5.17
CA ILE A 302 -11.84 -34.50 -6.25
C ILE A 302 -10.39 -34.91 -5.99
N GLU A 303 -9.93 -35.91 -6.73
CA GLU A 303 -8.58 -36.47 -6.60
C GLU A 303 -7.88 -36.42 -7.95
N GLY A 304 -6.76 -35.70 -8.05
CA GLY A 304 -6.00 -35.60 -9.31
C GLY A 304 -6.75 -34.89 -10.44
N LYS A 305 -7.71 -34.00 -10.13
CA LYS A 305 -8.48 -33.23 -11.14
C LYS A 305 -8.33 -31.74 -10.87
N SER A 306 -8.49 -30.92 -11.91
CA SER A 306 -8.29 -29.47 -11.79
C SER A 306 -9.30 -28.67 -12.59
N TYR A 307 -9.42 -27.38 -12.31
CA TYR A 307 -10.30 -26.43 -13.01
C TYR A 307 -11.78 -26.86 -12.92
N ILE A 308 -12.29 -26.95 -11.70
CA ILE A 308 -13.66 -27.36 -11.40
C ILE A 308 -14.29 -26.30 -10.49
N ASN A 309 -15.45 -25.80 -10.91
CA ASN A 309 -16.25 -24.83 -10.17
C ASN A 309 -17.52 -25.50 -9.66
N ILE A 310 -17.81 -25.36 -8.37
CA ILE A 310 -18.99 -25.92 -7.71
C ILE A 310 -19.66 -24.79 -6.93
N SER A 311 -20.92 -24.48 -7.22
CA SER A 311 -21.62 -23.39 -6.53
C SER A 311 -23.13 -23.57 -6.32
N GLY A 312 -23.69 -22.88 -5.32
CA GLY A 312 -25.14 -22.79 -5.12
C GLY A 312 -25.81 -24.02 -4.51
N LEU A 313 -25.04 -24.90 -3.85
CA LEU A 313 -25.50 -26.23 -3.42
C LEU A 313 -25.59 -26.34 -1.90
N LYS A 314 -26.51 -27.21 -1.44
CA LYS A 314 -26.57 -27.68 -0.06
C LYS A 314 -26.05 -29.11 0.03
N ILE A 315 -25.03 -29.35 0.85
CA ILE A 315 -24.38 -30.67 0.98
C ILE A 315 -24.35 -31.06 2.46
N VAL A 316 -25.23 -31.97 2.86
CA VAL A 316 -25.48 -32.28 4.28
C VAL A 316 -25.38 -33.77 4.57
N ASN A 317 -25.15 -34.11 5.83
CA ASN A 317 -25.09 -35.50 6.31
C ASN A 317 -23.99 -36.33 5.62
N TYR A 318 -22.88 -35.68 5.29
CA TYR A 318 -21.64 -36.33 4.85
C TYR A 318 -20.57 -36.13 5.92
N GLY A 319 -19.64 -37.08 6.02
CA GLY A 319 -18.41 -36.89 6.77
C GLY A 319 -17.56 -35.78 6.15
N ASN A 320 -17.35 -35.84 4.83
CA ASN A 320 -16.72 -34.79 4.04
C ASN A 320 -17.64 -34.31 2.91
N PRO A 321 -18.40 -33.22 3.08
CA PRO A 321 -19.13 -32.57 1.98
C PRO A 321 -18.24 -32.27 0.77
N LEU A 322 -16.99 -31.88 1.03
CA LEU A 322 -15.96 -31.62 0.03
C LEU A 322 -14.65 -32.30 0.45
N TYR A 323 -14.05 -33.05 -0.47
CA TYR A 323 -12.74 -33.67 -0.31
C TYR A 323 -11.90 -33.40 -1.55
N ILE A 324 -10.74 -32.76 -1.37
CA ILE A 324 -9.82 -32.36 -2.44
C ILE A 324 -8.42 -32.90 -2.13
N GLU A 325 -7.82 -33.62 -3.08
CA GLU A 325 -6.44 -34.13 -2.98
C GLU A 325 -5.74 -34.07 -4.36
N GLU A 326 -4.43 -33.82 -4.39
CA GLU A 326 -3.60 -33.72 -5.62
C GLU A 326 -4.25 -32.87 -6.75
N SER A 327 -4.92 -31.78 -6.39
CA SER A 327 -5.82 -31.04 -7.28
C SER A 327 -5.49 -29.55 -7.29
N SER A 328 -5.86 -28.85 -8.37
CA SER A 328 -5.63 -27.41 -8.46
C SER A 328 -6.78 -26.66 -9.13
N HIS A 329 -6.89 -25.35 -8.85
CA HIS A 329 -7.90 -24.49 -9.46
C HIS A 329 -9.32 -25.03 -9.22
N ILE A 330 -9.65 -25.28 -7.95
CA ILE A 330 -10.98 -25.73 -7.54
C ILE A 330 -11.66 -24.57 -6.83
N HIS A 331 -12.85 -24.20 -7.30
CA HIS A 331 -13.65 -23.15 -6.69
C HIS A 331 -14.93 -23.76 -6.11
N TYR A 332 -15.09 -23.68 -4.78
CA TYR A 332 -16.28 -24.06 -4.05
C TYR A 332 -16.93 -22.82 -3.42
N SER A 333 -18.10 -22.42 -3.89
CA SER A 333 -18.71 -21.16 -3.46
C SER A 333 -20.24 -21.17 -3.31
N ASP A 334 -20.79 -20.17 -2.65
CA ASP A 334 -22.24 -19.95 -2.47
C ASP A 334 -22.95 -21.22 -1.94
N CYS A 335 -22.42 -21.81 -0.87
CA CYS A 335 -22.78 -23.17 -0.48
C CYS A 335 -23.22 -23.31 0.99
N GLU A 336 -24.03 -24.32 1.27
CA GLU A 336 -24.39 -24.74 2.62
C GLU A 336 -23.88 -26.16 2.89
N SER A 337 -22.94 -26.34 3.81
CA SER A 337 -22.35 -27.65 4.12
C SER A 337 -22.64 -28.07 5.56
N ALA A 338 -22.86 -29.38 5.77
CA ALA A 338 -22.81 -29.98 7.11
C ALA A 338 -21.83 -31.16 7.13
N GLY A 339 -20.70 -30.99 7.83
CA GLY A 339 -19.54 -31.88 7.85
C GLY A 339 -18.21 -31.17 7.56
N GLN A 340 -17.12 -31.92 7.41
CA GLN A 340 -15.76 -31.41 7.21
C GLN A 340 -15.46 -31.07 5.74
N LEU A 341 -14.98 -29.85 5.46
CA LEU A 341 -14.38 -29.46 4.18
C LEU A 341 -12.89 -29.80 4.22
N TYR A 342 -12.50 -30.84 3.49
CA TYR A 342 -11.17 -31.41 3.57
C TYR A 342 -10.33 -31.10 2.33
N ILE A 343 -9.14 -30.53 2.53
CA ILE A 343 -8.16 -30.24 1.48
C ILE A 343 -6.81 -30.84 1.89
N GLY A 344 -6.27 -31.73 1.06
CA GLY A 344 -5.00 -32.40 1.28
C GLY A 344 -5.15 -33.91 1.44
N GLY A 345 -4.14 -34.56 2.02
CA GLY A 345 -4.10 -36.02 2.16
C GLY A 345 -2.72 -36.49 2.62
N GLY A 346 -2.68 -37.33 3.66
CA GLY A 346 -1.48 -37.61 4.45
C GLY A 346 -0.28 -38.29 3.76
N PHE A 347 -0.24 -38.46 2.44
CA PHE A 347 0.87 -39.15 1.75
C PHE A 347 1.23 -38.65 0.31
N SER A 348 0.59 -37.60 -0.23
CA SER A 348 0.55 -37.22 -1.66
C SER A 348 1.14 -35.82 -2.00
N LEU A 349 1.09 -35.42 -3.29
CA LEU A 349 1.45 -34.08 -3.82
C LEU A 349 0.50 -32.99 -3.27
N GLY A 350 0.98 -31.74 -3.20
CA GLY A 350 0.22 -30.59 -2.69
C GLY A 350 -1.02 -30.28 -3.54
N SER A 351 -2.05 -29.73 -2.91
CA SER A 351 -3.17 -29.10 -3.64
C SER A 351 -2.98 -27.59 -3.65
N HIS A 352 -3.29 -26.95 -4.78
CA HIS A 352 -2.98 -25.53 -4.96
C HIS A 352 -4.10 -24.73 -5.63
N TYR A 353 -4.19 -23.42 -5.39
CA TYR A 353 -5.22 -22.56 -5.99
C TYR A 353 -6.63 -23.09 -5.71
N ILE A 354 -6.95 -23.25 -4.42
CA ILE A 354 -8.26 -23.75 -3.96
C ILE A 354 -9.01 -22.62 -3.28
N TYR A 355 -10.25 -22.41 -3.68
CA TYR A 355 -11.11 -21.32 -3.21
C TYR A 355 -12.33 -21.91 -2.50
N ILE A 356 -12.52 -21.54 -1.23
CA ILE A 356 -13.74 -21.78 -0.46
C ILE A 356 -14.30 -20.41 -0.08
N GLU A 357 -15.37 -19.99 -0.76
CA GLU A 357 -15.86 -18.61 -0.66
C GLU A 357 -17.38 -18.52 -0.45
N ASN A 358 -17.83 -17.57 0.37
CA ASN A 358 -19.25 -17.29 0.57
C ASN A 358 -20.08 -18.51 1.01
N CYS A 359 -19.47 -19.42 1.78
CA CYS A 359 -20.10 -20.65 2.23
C CYS A 359 -20.48 -20.61 3.71
N SER A 360 -21.53 -21.36 4.07
CA SER A 360 -21.88 -21.65 5.45
C SER A 360 -21.64 -23.13 5.75
N ALA A 361 -20.64 -23.46 6.57
CA ALA A 361 -20.35 -24.84 6.97
C ALA A 361 -20.54 -25.04 8.47
N GLN A 362 -21.21 -26.13 8.85
CA GLN A 362 -21.53 -26.40 10.26
C GLN A 362 -21.45 -27.87 10.64
N ILE A 363 -21.46 -28.14 11.95
CA ILE A 363 -21.66 -29.47 12.54
C ILE A 363 -20.64 -30.47 12.00
N SER A 364 -19.42 -30.41 12.52
CA SER A 364 -18.37 -31.41 12.29
C SER A 364 -18.03 -32.13 13.60
N GLY A 365 -17.81 -33.45 13.51
CA GLY A 365 -17.25 -34.22 14.62
C GLY A 365 -15.73 -34.02 14.81
N TRP A 366 -15.06 -33.39 13.83
CA TRP A 366 -13.64 -33.03 13.78
C TRP A 366 -13.54 -31.53 13.43
N ASN A 367 -12.67 -31.10 12.49
CA ASN A 367 -12.60 -29.73 12.00
C ASN A 367 -13.68 -29.43 10.96
N LEU A 368 -14.02 -28.15 10.79
CA LEU A 368 -14.87 -27.72 9.68
C LEU A 368 -14.08 -27.50 8.40
N VAL A 369 -12.89 -26.93 8.48
CA VAL A 369 -11.94 -26.87 7.37
C VAL A 369 -10.63 -27.50 7.82
N ALA A 370 -10.12 -28.46 7.06
CA ALA A 370 -8.84 -29.09 7.33
C ALA A 370 -7.91 -28.92 6.12
N LEU A 371 -6.79 -28.22 6.31
CA LEU A 371 -5.70 -28.13 5.35
C LEU A 371 -4.57 -29.06 5.81
N ILE A 372 -4.38 -30.16 5.08
CA ILE A 372 -3.44 -31.22 5.47
C ILE A 372 -2.34 -31.37 4.43
N GLY A 373 -1.23 -30.65 4.64
CA GLY A 373 -0.01 -30.73 3.84
C GLY A 373 0.83 -31.96 4.17
N LYS A 374 1.70 -32.37 3.23
CA LYS A 374 2.58 -33.52 3.42
C LYS A 374 3.65 -33.21 4.46
N ILE A 375 3.55 -33.85 5.62
CA ILE A 375 4.47 -33.63 6.75
C ILE A 375 5.91 -34.06 6.40
N SER A 376 6.13 -35.01 5.48
CA SER A 376 7.45 -35.61 5.22
C SER A 376 8.21 -35.09 4.00
N ASP A 377 7.65 -34.17 3.21
CA ASP A 377 8.25 -33.72 1.94
C ASP A 377 7.89 -32.27 1.62
N VAL A 378 8.83 -31.37 1.85
CA VAL A 378 8.67 -29.92 1.68
C VAL A 378 8.70 -29.45 0.22
N ARG A 379 8.94 -30.35 -0.75
CA ARG A 379 9.13 -29.99 -2.16
C ARG A 379 7.83 -29.60 -2.87
N ASP A 380 6.68 -29.94 -2.29
CA ASP A 380 5.37 -29.69 -2.90
C ASP A 380 4.31 -29.40 -1.82
N PRO A 381 4.33 -28.19 -1.23
CA PRO A 381 3.40 -27.79 -0.16
C PRO A 381 1.97 -27.64 -0.66
N ILE A 382 1.01 -27.61 0.27
CA ILE A 382 -0.28 -26.94 -0.03
C ILE A 382 0.01 -25.45 -0.23
N ASP A 383 -0.48 -24.86 -1.32
CA ASP A 383 -0.11 -23.50 -1.71
C ASP A 383 -1.26 -22.72 -2.34
N HIS A 384 -1.38 -21.42 -2.10
CA HIS A 384 -2.46 -20.57 -2.63
C HIS A 384 -3.85 -21.12 -2.29
N ILE A 385 -4.19 -21.17 -1.00
CA ILE A 385 -5.51 -21.58 -0.52
C ILE A 385 -6.25 -20.38 0.03
N TYR A 386 -7.48 -20.20 -0.42
CA TYR A 386 -8.31 -19.05 -0.12
C TYR A 386 -9.58 -19.50 0.59
N ILE A 387 -9.73 -19.14 1.87
CA ILE A 387 -10.91 -19.37 2.70
C ILE A 387 -11.49 -18.00 3.03
N ARG A 388 -12.45 -17.54 2.23
CA ARG A 388 -12.92 -16.15 2.28
C ARG A 388 -14.43 -16.01 2.50
N ASN A 389 -14.84 -15.05 3.33
CA ASN A 389 -16.25 -14.69 3.53
C ASN A 389 -17.17 -15.85 3.94
N ASN A 390 -16.65 -16.82 4.70
CA ASN A 390 -17.42 -17.99 5.13
C ASN A 390 -17.98 -17.83 6.54
N LYS A 391 -19.08 -18.54 6.81
CA LYS A 391 -19.65 -18.72 8.15
C LYS A 391 -19.40 -20.16 8.60
N LEU A 392 -18.46 -20.36 9.53
CA LEU A 392 -18.01 -21.69 9.97
C LEU A 392 -18.30 -21.87 11.45
N TYR A 393 -19.19 -22.81 11.81
CA TYR A 393 -19.66 -22.89 13.20
C TYR A 393 -20.12 -24.26 13.70
N ASN A 394 -20.17 -24.44 15.02
CA ASN A 394 -20.55 -25.70 15.69
C ASN A 394 -19.59 -26.85 15.36
N SER A 395 -18.31 -26.67 15.67
CA SER A 395 -17.30 -27.75 15.65
C SER A 395 -17.24 -28.45 17.02
N PHE A 396 -17.56 -29.75 17.08
CA PHE A 396 -17.90 -30.40 18.37
C PHE A 396 -16.75 -31.13 19.07
N ASN A 397 -15.59 -31.37 18.44
CA ASN A 397 -14.41 -31.97 19.12
C ASN A 397 -13.06 -31.58 18.48
N HIS A 398 -13.01 -30.47 17.74
CA HIS A 398 -11.76 -29.96 17.15
C HIS A 398 -11.91 -28.47 16.81
N ASN A 399 -10.83 -27.88 16.29
CA ASN A 399 -10.78 -26.49 15.86
C ASN A 399 -11.75 -26.23 14.69
N ILE A 400 -12.05 -24.96 14.40
CA ILE A 400 -12.88 -24.63 13.23
C ILE A 400 -12.06 -24.80 11.95
N ILE A 401 -10.88 -24.17 11.90
CA ILE A 401 -9.91 -24.31 10.81
C ILE A 401 -8.61 -24.91 11.35
N ASP A 402 -8.17 -25.99 10.72
CA ASP A 402 -6.91 -26.67 11.01
C ASP A 402 -5.89 -26.50 9.89
N LEU A 403 -4.68 -26.11 10.27
CA LEU A 403 -3.50 -26.04 9.43
C LEU A 403 -2.51 -27.10 9.89
N ASN A 404 -2.32 -28.17 9.12
CA ASN A 404 -1.40 -29.26 9.49
C ASN A 404 -0.42 -29.57 8.35
N GLY A 405 0.88 -29.59 8.64
CA GLY A 405 1.93 -29.84 7.67
C GLY A 405 2.47 -28.57 7.02
N TYR A 406 3.34 -28.74 6.03
CA TYR A 406 4.01 -27.63 5.35
C TYR A 406 3.09 -27.00 4.29
N MET A 407 2.90 -25.68 4.37
CA MET A 407 2.01 -24.91 3.50
C MET A 407 2.49 -23.47 3.30
N HIS A 408 2.15 -22.88 2.15
CA HIS A 408 2.49 -21.51 1.77
C HIS A 408 1.24 -20.77 1.25
N HIS A 409 1.22 -19.43 1.33
CA HIS A 409 0.16 -18.57 0.76
C HIS A 409 -1.25 -19.02 1.13
N ILE A 410 -1.59 -18.89 2.41
CA ILE A 410 -2.89 -19.29 2.94
C ILE A 410 -3.65 -18.05 3.40
N ASP A 411 -4.76 -17.76 2.74
CA ASP A 411 -5.63 -16.64 3.04
C ASP A 411 -6.86 -17.12 3.81
N ILE A 412 -7.04 -16.63 5.03
CA ILE A 412 -8.24 -16.81 5.84
C ILE A 412 -8.80 -15.42 6.10
N ILE A 413 -9.70 -14.95 5.22
CA ILE A 413 -10.12 -13.54 5.20
C ILE A 413 -11.63 -13.37 5.32
N GLY A 414 -12.10 -12.46 6.17
CA GLY A 414 -13.52 -12.06 6.20
C GLY A 414 -14.48 -13.13 6.73
N ASN A 415 -13.98 -14.16 7.43
CA ASN A 415 -14.81 -15.26 7.91
C ASN A 415 -15.42 -14.98 9.30
N GLU A 416 -16.58 -15.58 9.56
CA GLU A 416 -17.23 -15.64 10.88
C GLU A 416 -17.07 -17.05 11.46
N LEU A 417 -16.24 -17.20 12.50
CA LEU A 417 -15.86 -18.49 13.11
C LEU A 417 -16.38 -18.57 14.54
N TYR A 418 -17.30 -19.50 14.86
CA TYR A 418 -17.86 -19.53 16.20
C TYR A 418 -18.42 -20.87 16.70
N ASN A 419 -18.64 -20.96 18.01
CA ASN A 419 -19.18 -22.13 18.71
C ASN A 419 -18.32 -23.40 18.56
N THR A 420 -17.24 -23.49 19.32
CA THR A 420 -16.55 -24.77 19.56
C THR A 420 -16.93 -25.34 20.92
N SER A 421 -16.75 -26.64 21.13
CA SER A 421 -16.99 -27.27 22.43
C SER A 421 -15.82 -27.06 23.40
N ASN A 422 -14.56 -27.14 22.93
CA ASN A 422 -13.36 -26.96 23.75
C ASN A 422 -12.08 -26.66 22.95
N ASP A 423 -12.21 -26.09 21.75
CA ASP A 423 -11.11 -25.97 20.78
C ASP A 423 -11.07 -24.57 20.14
N ASP A 424 -10.10 -24.33 19.26
CA ASP A 424 -9.76 -22.99 18.78
C ASP A 424 -10.50 -22.61 17.50
N GLY A 425 -10.58 -21.31 17.22
CA GLY A 425 -11.09 -20.84 15.93
C GLY A 425 -10.16 -21.28 14.80
N ILE A 426 -8.90 -20.89 14.88
CA ILE A 426 -7.87 -21.28 13.91
C ILE A 426 -6.71 -21.90 14.67
N TYR A 427 -6.27 -23.07 14.23
CA TYR A 427 -5.17 -23.80 14.86
C TYR A 427 -4.18 -24.29 13.81
N SER A 428 -2.89 -24.14 14.08
CA SER A 428 -1.85 -24.84 13.33
C SER A 428 -1.13 -25.86 14.19
N HIS A 429 -0.92 -27.04 13.63
CA HIS A 429 -0.02 -28.03 14.18
C HIS A 429 1.41 -27.68 13.83
N THR A 430 2.31 -27.55 14.81
CA THR A 430 3.75 -27.40 14.57
C THR A 430 4.29 -28.64 13.86
N PRO A 431 4.70 -28.55 12.58
CA PRO A 431 5.24 -29.71 11.90
C PRO A 431 6.72 -29.90 12.25
N GLU A 432 7.21 -31.13 12.13
CA GLU A 432 8.62 -31.47 12.40
C GLU A 432 9.59 -30.84 11.37
N TYR A 433 9.08 -30.29 10.25
CA TYR A 433 9.85 -29.92 9.06
C TYR A 433 9.70 -28.47 8.55
N GLY A 434 9.03 -27.57 9.30
CA GLY A 434 8.97 -26.12 9.00
C GLY A 434 7.57 -25.53 9.02
N TYR A 435 7.42 -24.28 9.47
CA TYR A 435 6.11 -23.66 9.72
C TYR A 435 5.36 -23.27 8.44
N PRO A 436 4.01 -23.18 8.49
CA PRO A 436 3.25 -22.43 7.50
C PRO A 436 3.87 -21.05 7.23
N ALA A 437 4.03 -20.66 5.97
CA ALA A 437 4.55 -19.35 5.62
C ALA A 437 3.59 -18.55 4.74
N PHE A 438 3.69 -17.22 4.77
CA PHE A 438 2.77 -16.33 4.03
C PHE A 438 1.30 -16.64 4.35
N VAL A 439 1.01 -16.84 5.63
CA VAL A 439 -0.36 -17.01 6.12
C VAL A 439 -0.93 -15.63 6.41
N ASN A 440 -2.05 -15.31 5.77
CA ASN A 440 -2.78 -14.07 5.98
C ASN A 440 -4.12 -14.37 6.65
N ILE A 441 -4.26 -13.99 7.93
CA ILE A 441 -5.49 -14.11 8.69
C ILE A 441 -6.02 -12.71 8.94
N SER A 442 -6.97 -12.25 8.13
CA SER A 442 -7.42 -10.87 8.19
C SER A 442 -8.94 -10.68 8.19
N ASN A 443 -9.43 -9.64 8.88
CA ASN A 443 -10.85 -9.26 8.87
C ASN A 443 -11.83 -10.36 9.35
N ASN A 444 -11.38 -11.33 10.16
CA ASN A 444 -12.26 -12.39 10.67
C ASN A 444 -12.93 -11.98 11.99
N ILE A 445 -14.11 -12.53 12.24
CA ILE A 445 -14.84 -12.42 13.52
C ILE A 445 -14.85 -13.79 14.19
N ILE A 446 -14.23 -13.91 15.37
CA ILE A 446 -14.02 -15.19 16.05
C ILE A 446 -14.55 -15.13 17.48
N TYR A 447 -15.56 -15.94 17.81
CA TYR A 447 -16.21 -15.86 19.13
C TYR A 447 -16.82 -17.16 19.64
N ASN A 448 -17.05 -17.24 20.96
CA ASN A 448 -17.56 -18.45 21.62
C ASN A 448 -16.72 -19.70 21.29
N VAL A 449 -15.40 -19.54 21.34
CA VAL A 449 -14.38 -20.58 21.15
C VAL A 449 -13.40 -20.57 22.31
N LYS A 450 -12.53 -21.60 22.42
CA LYS A 450 -11.55 -21.66 23.51
C LYS A 450 -10.50 -20.56 23.35
N ARG A 451 -9.83 -20.55 22.20
CA ARG A 451 -8.87 -19.51 21.79
C ARG A 451 -9.21 -19.05 20.38
N GLY A 452 -8.92 -17.80 20.06
CA GLY A 452 -9.20 -17.26 18.72
C GLY A 452 -8.32 -17.90 17.66
N ILE A 453 -7.02 -17.56 17.70
CA ILE A 453 -5.97 -18.05 16.80
C ILE A 453 -4.87 -18.69 17.64
N TYR A 454 -4.45 -19.89 17.27
CA TYR A 454 -3.25 -20.55 17.76
C TYR A 454 -2.39 -20.93 16.55
N LEU A 455 -1.31 -20.20 16.32
CA LEU A 455 -0.53 -20.31 15.08
C LEU A 455 0.96 -20.52 15.37
N ALA A 456 1.61 -21.30 14.53
CA ALA A 456 3.02 -21.25 14.29
C ALA A 456 3.21 -20.90 12.81
N ALA A 457 3.93 -19.82 12.51
CA ALA A 457 4.03 -19.31 11.14
C ALA A 457 5.25 -18.42 10.91
N GLU A 458 5.68 -18.33 9.65
CA GLU A 458 6.74 -17.45 9.17
C GLU A 458 6.20 -16.44 8.14
N ASP A 459 6.77 -15.24 8.08
CA ASP A 459 6.46 -14.23 7.04
C ASP A 459 4.93 -14.01 6.86
N SER A 460 4.22 -13.87 7.98
CA SER A 460 2.76 -13.98 8.03
C SER A 460 2.09 -12.74 8.63
N PHE A 461 0.83 -12.53 8.30
CA PHE A 461 0.06 -11.35 8.69
C PHE A 461 -1.21 -11.76 9.42
N ILE A 462 -1.45 -11.17 10.59
CA ILE A 462 -2.68 -11.34 11.35
C ILE A 462 -3.23 -9.94 11.62
N MET A 463 -4.28 -9.54 10.90
CA MET A 463 -4.72 -8.14 10.87
C MET A 463 -6.22 -7.96 11.01
N ASN A 464 -6.68 -6.90 11.69
CA ASN A 464 -8.10 -6.51 11.69
C ASN A 464 -9.09 -7.59 12.14
N ASN A 465 -8.66 -8.58 12.93
CA ASN A 465 -9.55 -9.63 13.43
C ASN A 465 -10.23 -9.17 14.72
N THR A 466 -11.49 -9.55 14.91
CA THR A 466 -12.28 -9.24 16.11
C THR A 466 -12.56 -10.51 16.92
N PHE A 467 -12.27 -10.46 18.21
CA PHE A 467 -12.41 -11.57 19.16
C PHE A 467 -13.30 -11.21 20.35
N TYR A 468 -14.23 -12.09 20.72
CA TYR A 468 -15.03 -11.93 21.93
C TYR A 468 -15.57 -13.27 22.47
N ASP A 469 -15.96 -13.29 23.74
CA ASP A 469 -16.53 -14.47 24.42
C ASP A 469 -15.65 -15.73 24.31
N LEU A 470 -14.36 -15.59 24.61
CA LEU A 470 -13.39 -16.69 24.56
C LEU A 470 -13.28 -17.39 25.92
N PHE A 471 -13.73 -18.64 26.02
CA PHE A 471 -13.78 -19.35 27.30
C PHE A 471 -12.43 -19.89 27.77
N GLY A 472 -11.44 -20.02 26.88
CA GLY A 472 -10.04 -20.28 27.22
C GLY A 472 -9.20 -19.02 27.44
N GLY A 473 -9.78 -17.84 27.15
CA GLY A 473 -9.24 -16.54 27.56
C GLY A 473 -8.03 -16.04 26.76
N CYS A 474 -7.78 -16.51 25.54
CA CYS A 474 -6.68 -16.01 24.69
C CYS A 474 -7.15 -15.75 23.26
N ALA A 475 -7.01 -14.51 22.78
CA ALA A 475 -7.35 -14.15 21.40
C ALA A 475 -6.34 -14.72 20.41
N ILE A 476 -5.05 -14.51 20.62
CA ILE A 476 -3.99 -14.97 19.72
C ILE A 476 -2.87 -15.63 20.55
N ILE A 477 -2.44 -16.82 20.12
CA ILE A 477 -1.23 -17.48 20.59
C ILE A 477 -0.33 -17.75 19.39
N LEU A 478 0.93 -17.37 19.51
CA LEU A 478 1.99 -17.77 18.59
C LEU A 478 2.94 -18.72 19.29
N GLU A 479 2.92 -20.00 18.90
CA GLU A 479 3.78 -21.03 19.50
C GLU A 479 5.21 -20.99 18.95
N ALA A 480 5.37 -20.61 17.69
CA ALA A 480 6.66 -20.41 17.05
C ALA A 480 6.49 -19.56 15.80
N GLY A 481 7.30 -18.53 15.63
CA GLY A 481 7.23 -17.71 14.45
C GLY A 481 8.41 -16.79 14.28
N ASN A 482 8.57 -16.33 13.04
CA ASN A 482 9.58 -15.38 12.64
C ASN A 482 8.95 -14.45 11.60
N ASN A 483 9.14 -13.14 11.78
CA ASN A 483 8.59 -12.12 10.89
C ASN A 483 7.05 -12.23 10.74
N VAL A 484 6.34 -12.25 11.88
CA VAL A 484 4.86 -12.23 11.90
C VAL A 484 4.37 -10.86 12.34
N THR A 485 3.53 -10.25 11.51
CA THR A 485 2.98 -8.92 11.75
C THR A 485 1.57 -9.02 12.34
N PHE A 486 1.35 -8.29 13.43
CA PHE A 486 0.06 -8.14 14.08
C PHE A 486 -0.40 -6.71 14.05
N MET A 487 -1.58 -6.47 13.48
CA MET A 487 -2.06 -5.11 13.34
C MET A 487 -3.57 -5.01 13.52
N ASP A 488 -4.01 -4.03 14.31
CA ASP A 488 -5.41 -3.62 14.45
C ASP A 488 -6.38 -4.76 14.82
N ASN A 489 -5.88 -5.82 15.45
CA ASN A 489 -6.73 -6.86 16.01
C ASN A 489 -7.38 -6.37 17.30
N ILE A 490 -8.64 -6.73 17.51
CA ILE A 490 -9.47 -6.27 18.62
C ILE A 490 -9.90 -7.48 19.44
N ALA A 491 -9.50 -7.56 20.71
CA ALA A 491 -10.10 -8.51 21.65
C ALA A 491 -10.95 -7.75 22.67
N LEU A 492 -12.27 -7.96 22.61
CA LEU A 492 -13.19 -7.34 23.55
C LEU A 492 -12.99 -7.90 24.98
N PRO A 493 -13.40 -7.18 26.04
CA PRO A 493 -13.15 -7.61 27.43
C PRO A 493 -13.63 -9.03 27.78
N SER A 494 -14.64 -9.56 27.08
CA SER A 494 -15.11 -10.94 27.28
C SER A 494 -14.20 -12.01 26.68
N ALA A 495 -13.17 -11.63 25.91
CA ALA A 495 -12.16 -12.53 25.35
C ALA A 495 -11.05 -12.91 26.35
N GLY A 496 -10.96 -12.25 27.51
CA GLY A 496 -9.88 -12.47 28.48
C GLY A 496 -8.58 -11.73 28.13
N TRP A 497 -7.56 -12.44 27.64
CA TRP A 497 -6.19 -11.95 27.37
C TRP A 497 -5.88 -11.93 25.86
N PHE A 498 -4.97 -11.04 25.43
CA PHE A 498 -4.79 -10.75 24.00
C PHE A 498 -3.73 -11.59 23.28
N CYS A 499 -2.48 -11.66 23.77
CA CYS A 499 -1.40 -12.34 23.05
C CYS A 499 -0.48 -13.16 23.97
N TRP A 500 -0.13 -14.37 23.52
CA TRP A 500 0.99 -15.16 24.04
C TRP A 500 1.94 -15.51 22.88
N ALA A 501 3.12 -14.89 22.85
CA ALA A 501 4.11 -15.10 21.81
C ALA A 501 5.35 -15.89 22.29
N TYR A 502 5.79 -16.82 21.45
CA TYR A 502 6.99 -17.63 21.57
C TYR A 502 7.79 -17.48 20.26
N GLY A 503 8.67 -16.47 20.12
CA GLY A 503 9.49 -16.29 18.91
C GLY A 503 10.13 -14.90 18.81
N ASP A 504 10.71 -14.57 17.65
CA ASP A 504 11.51 -13.36 17.41
C ASP A 504 10.90 -12.51 16.27
N ASN A 505 11.08 -11.19 16.35
CA ASN A 505 10.70 -10.20 15.32
C ASN A 505 9.18 -10.07 15.10
N TYR A 506 8.38 -10.05 16.16
CA TYR A 506 6.98 -9.68 16.03
C TYR A 506 6.82 -8.16 15.97
N PHE A 507 6.15 -7.68 14.92
CA PHE A 507 5.69 -6.29 14.82
C PHE A 507 4.24 -6.22 15.30
N ILE A 508 4.00 -5.49 16.39
CA ILE A 508 2.71 -5.46 17.06
C ILE A 508 2.17 -4.04 17.09
N ARG A 509 1.14 -3.75 16.30
CA ARG A 509 0.39 -2.49 16.30
C ARG A 509 -1.06 -2.76 16.65
N ASN A 510 -1.39 -2.94 17.93
CA ASN A 510 -2.65 -3.57 18.35
C ASN A 510 -3.37 -2.89 19.53
N ASN A 511 -4.66 -3.25 19.67
CA ASN A 511 -5.58 -2.88 20.75
C ASN A 511 -5.51 -3.81 21.98
N ALA A 512 -4.32 -4.25 22.42
CA ALA A 512 -4.21 -5.12 23.58
C ALA A 512 -3.98 -4.34 24.88
N SER A 513 -4.63 -4.74 25.98
CA SER A 513 -4.30 -4.24 27.32
C SER A 513 -3.23 -5.10 28.01
N PHE A 514 -2.86 -6.25 27.43
CA PHE A 514 -1.96 -7.23 28.04
C PHE A 514 -1.20 -8.04 26.98
N TYR A 515 0.13 -7.97 27.01
CA TYR A 515 1.06 -8.72 26.15
C TYR A 515 1.86 -9.71 26.99
N ARG A 516 2.07 -10.93 26.48
CA ARG A 516 2.88 -11.96 27.14
C ARG A 516 3.96 -12.51 26.21
N PHE A 517 5.20 -12.42 26.66
CA PHE A 517 6.38 -12.91 25.94
C PHE A 517 7.10 -14.00 26.74
N THR A 518 7.56 -15.04 26.04
CA THR A 518 8.31 -16.15 26.68
C THR A 518 9.76 -16.18 26.23
N ALA A 519 10.03 -15.86 24.97
CA ALA A 519 11.37 -15.80 24.39
C ALA A 519 11.38 -14.77 23.26
N GLY A 520 12.56 -14.28 22.91
CA GLY A 520 12.83 -13.50 21.71
C GLY A 520 12.87 -11.98 21.87
N THR A 521 12.93 -11.27 20.74
CA THR A 521 13.01 -9.80 20.65
C THR A 521 11.89 -9.24 19.79
N ASP A 522 10.99 -8.46 20.39
CA ASP A 522 9.76 -7.98 19.76
C ASP A 522 9.58 -6.47 19.84
N THR A 523 8.77 -5.91 18.94
CA THR A 523 8.44 -4.47 18.93
C THR A 523 6.94 -4.25 19.01
N ILE A 524 6.50 -3.41 19.95
CA ILE A 524 5.13 -2.95 20.11
C ILE A 524 5.09 -1.47 19.71
N THR A 525 4.38 -1.16 18.64
CA THR A 525 4.32 0.19 18.05
C THR A 525 2.91 0.77 18.21
N ASP A 526 2.84 2.02 18.66
CA ASP A 526 1.59 2.80 18.82
C ASP A 526 0.43 2.04 19.49
N PRO A 527 0.63 1.44 20.68
CA PRO A 527 -0.45 0.77 21.39
C PRO A 527 -1.58 1.77 21.70
N ILE A 528 -2.82 1.38 21.38
CA ILE A 528 -3.99 2.27 21.48
C ILE A 528 -4.45 2.47 22.93
N ASN A 529 -4.29 1.44 23.78
CA ASN A 529 -4.64 1.55 25.19
C ASN A 529 -3.64 2.45 25.92
N GLN A 530 -4.17 3.41 26.67
CA GLN A 530 -3.33 4.30 27.50
C GLN A 530 -2.50 3.50 28.49
N ASP A 531 -3.14 2.53 29.17
CA ASP A 531 -2.50 1.61 30.09
C ASP A 531 -2.50 0.18 29.53
N PHE A 532 -1.34 -0.45 29.51
CA PHE A 532 -1.22 -1.86 29.16
C PHE A 532 -0.07 -2.54 29.90
N GLN A 533 -0.12 -3.86 29.96
CA GLN A 533 0.87 -4.67 30.67
C GLN A 533 1.69 -5.52 29.70
N ILE A 534 2.97 -5.71 30.04
CA ILE A 534 3.89 -6.61 29.35
C ILE A 534 4.44 -7.60 30.38
N SER A 535 4.12 -8.88 30.22
CA SER A 535 4.63 -9.96 31.08
C SER A 535 5.66 -10.83 30.37
N PHE A 536 6.78 -11.05 31.04
CA PHE A 536 7.86 -11.95 30.61
C PHE A 536 7.83 -13.23 31.46
N PHE A 537 7.64 -14.39 30.84
CA PHE A 537 7.68 -15.71 31.51
C PHE A 537 8.98 -16.48 31.25
N GLY A 538 9.75 -16.06 30.25
CA GLY A 538 11.11 -16.53 30.00
C GLY A 538 11.99 -15.34 29.65
N THR A 539 13.18 -15.61 29.09
CA THR A 539 14.11 -14.53 28.74
C THR A 539 13.71 -13.93 27.39
N ALA A 540 13.09 -12.76 27.41
CA ALA A 540 12.71 -12.02 26.21
C ALA A 540 12.93 -10.51 26.39
N THR A 541 12.95 -9.81 25.25
CA THR A 541 13.10 -8.37 25.15
C THR A 541 11.95 -7.81 24.34
N ALA A 542 11.35 -6.71 24.81
CA ALA A 542 10.34 -5.99 24.04
C ALA A 542 10.77 -4.52 23.93
N THR A 543 10.63 -3.95 22.74
CA THR A 543 10.72 -2.51 22.51
C THR A 543 9.32 -1.96 22.38
N VAL A 544 8.95 -0.97 23.19
CA VAL A 544 7.72 -0.21 23.00
C VAL A 544 8.08 1.10 22.31
N GLU A 545 7.36 1.44 21.26
CA GLU A 545 7.59 2.62 20.42
C GLU A 545 6.28 3.39 20.19
N PHE A 546 6.35 4.72 20.25
CA PHE A 546 5.29 5.61 19.78
C PHE A 546 5.84 6.52 18.68
N THR A 547 5.25 6.47 17.49
CA THR A 547 5.73 7.18 16.29
C THR A 547 5.44 8.68 16.34
N ASP A 548 4.57 9.13 17.24
CA ASP A 548 4.22 10.54 17.45
C ASP A 548 5.07 11.22 18.57
N GLY A 549 6.02 10.49 19.18
CA GLY A 549 6.78 10.97 20.33
C GLY A 549 5.96 11.08 21.62
N ARG A 550 4.91 10.25 21.77
CA ARG A 550 4.07 10.19 22.99
C ARG A 550 4.89 10.01 24.23
N VAL A 551 4.56 10.77 25.27
CA VAL A 551 5.10 10.62 26.63
C VAL A 551 4.47 9.43 27.31
N PHE A 552 5.29 8.55 27.87
CA PHE A 552 4.84 7.39 28.62
C PHE A 552 5.81 7.05 29.76
N SER A 553 5.35 6.24 30.70
CA SER A 553 6.14 5.74 31.82
C SER A 553 6.04 4.22 31.95
N GLU A 554 6.99 3.66 32.68
CA GLU A 554 7.01 2.25 33.08
C GLU A 554 7.02 2.17 34.63
N ASN A 555 6.53 1.07 35.21
CA ASN A 555 6.30 0.95 36.68
C ASN A 555 7.37 0.14 37.46
N TYR A 556 8.39 -0.40 36.81
CA TYR A 556 9.42 -1.26 37.37
C TYR A 556 10.81 -0.86 36.90
N ALA A 557 11.61 -0.22 37.78
CA ALA A 557 13.02 0.17 37.66
C ALA A 557 13.84 -0.41 36.48
N GLY A 558 13.44 -0.06 35.26
CA GLY A 558 13.98 -0.54 34.00
C GLY A 558 14.86 0.52 33.37
N ALA A 559 14.95 0.51 32.04
CA ALA A 559 15.48 1.64 31.29
C ALA A 559 14.44 2.78 31.29
N ASP A 560 14.87 4.03 31.28
CA ASP A 560 13.94 5.15 31.12
C ASP A 560 13.53 5.32 29.65
N PRO A 561 12.25 5.63 29.36
CA PRO A 561 11.82 6.00 28.02
C PRO A 561 12.64 7.15 27.43
N GLN A 562 13.01 7.00 26.16
CA GLN A 562 13.77 8.00 25.40
C GLN A 562 12.88 8.62 24.32
N TYR A 563 13.01 9.92 24.12
CA TYR A 563 12.18 10.72 23.22
C TYR A 563 13.04 11.33 22.12
N TYR A 564 12.70 11.08 20.86
CA TYR A 564 13.44 11.48 19.65
C TYR A 564 12.53 12.35 18.73
N PRO A 565 13.09 13.04 17.72
CA PRO A 565 12.31 13.92 16.85
C PRO A 565 11.23 13.19 16.05
N ASP A 566 11.41 11.89 15.81
CA ASP A 566 10.59 11.03 14.97
C ASP A 566 9.82 9.96 15.74
N LYS A 567 10.11 9.75 17.05
CA LYS A 567 9.45 8.73 17.89
C LYS A 567 9.83 8.83 19.36
N SER A 568 9.17 8.09 20.22
CA SER A 568 9.64 7.76 21.58
C SER A 568 9.68 6.25 21.77
N ASN A 569 10.64 5.74 22.56
CA ASN A 569 10.72 4.31 22.81
C ASN A 569 11.36 3.93 24.15
N ILE A 570 11.14 2.68 24.55
CA ILE A 570 11.83 2.01 25.65
C ILE A 570 12.13 0.58 25.21
N THR A 571 13.31 0.07 25.54
CA THR A 571 13.60 -1.37 25.42
C THR A 571 13.67 -1.96 26.82
N ILE A 572 12.79 -2.94 27.08
CA ILE A 572 12.72 -3.65 28.35
C ILE A 572 13.08 -5.12 28.14
N THR A 573 13.90 -5.66 29.05
CA THR A 573 14.23 -7.09 29.10
C THR A 573 13.71 -7.63 30.42
N GLY A 574 13.10 -8.81 30.38
CA GLY A 574 12.50 -9.42 31.56
C GLY A 574 12.61 -10.93 31.58
N LYS A 575 12.50 -11.48 32.80
CA LYS A 575 12.25 -12.88 33.07
C LYS A 575 11.41 -13.00 34.34
N ASP A 576 10.29 -13.71 34.27
CA ASP A 576 9.34 -13.90 35.37
C ASP A 576 8.87 -12.57 36.00
N ILE A 577 8.58 -11.57 35.16
CA ILE A 577 8.29 -10.18 35.57
C ILE A 577 7.19 -9.55 34.70
N THR A 578 6.45 -8.59 35.25
CA THR A 578 5.43 -7.82 34.52
C THR A 578 5.67 -6.32 34.66
N TYR A 579 5.72 -5.62 33.53
CA TYR A 579 5.78 -4.16 33.42
C TYR A 579 4.38 -3.63 33.11
N THR A 580 4.03 -2.48 33.66
CA THR A 580 2.87 -1.67 33.24
C THR A 580 3.40 -0.44 32.55
N ILE A 581 2.94 -0.23 31.32
CA ILE A 581 3.25 0.94 30.52
C ILE A 581 2.01 1.83 30.53
N SER A 582 2.22 3.09 30.88
CA SER A 582 1.18 4.12 30.93
C SER A 582 1.58 5.26 30.03
N SER A 583 0.86 5.45 28.93
CA SER A 583 1.00 6.60 28.04
C SER A 583 0.11 7.74 28.49
N TYR A 584 0.63 8.95 28.31
CA TYR A 584 -0.04 10.18 28.72
C TYR A 584 -0.59 10.91 27.51
N SER A 585 -1.57 11.76 27.75
CA SER A 585 -2.14 12.65 26.73
C SER A 585 -1.19 13.82 26.42
N MET A 586 0.05 13.49 26.05
CA MET A 586 1.15 14.42 25.80
C MET A 586 2.18 13.84 24.83
N THR A 587 2.78 14.68 23.99
CA THR A 587 4.00 14.36 23.22
C THR A 587 5.17 15.26 23.65
N ALA A 588 6.39 14.76 23.48
CA ALA A 588 7.63 15.49 23.68
C ALA A 588 8.56 15.23 22.49
N VAL A 589 8.67 16.22 21.60
CA VAL A 589 9.41 16.08 20.34
C VAL A 589 10.62 17.01 20.35
N PRO A 590 11.84 16.50 20.57
CA PRO A 590 13.07 17.30 20.43
C PRO A 590 13.34 17.67 18.97
N ILE A 591 14.05 18.78 18.75
CA ILE A 591 14.47 19.21 17.39
C ILE A 591 15.60 18.32 16.83
N ALA A 592 16.45 17.76 17.67
CA ALA A 592 17.56 16.85 17.33
C ALA A 592 17.93 16.03 18.57
N GLY A 593 18.60 14.87 18.46
CA GLY A 593 19.05 14.11 19.64
C GLY A 593 17.90 13.48 20.44
N SER A 594 18.13 13.17 21.72
CA SER A 594 17.09 12.63 22.62
C SER A 594 16.75 13.58 23.76
N ALA A 595 15.57 13.42 24.32
CA ALA A 595 15.17 13.97 25.61
C ALA A 595 14.76 12.84 26.55
N GLU A 596 14.92 13.07 27.85
CA GLU A 596 14.42 12.22 28.93
C GLU A 596 13.28 12.96 29.63
N ILE A 597 12.11 12.33 29.70
CA ILE A 597 10.91 12.91 30.31
C ILE A 597 10.48 12.05 31.50
N THR A 598 10.44 12.66 32.69
CA THR A 598 9.91 12.04 33.90
C THR A 598 8.59 12.69 34.27
N VAL A 599 7.49 11.93 34.22
CA VAL A 599 6.16 12.42 34.61
C VAL A 599 5.92 12.13 36.10
N ASN A 600 5.76 13.19 36.89
CA ASN A 600 5.44 13.10 38.32
C ASN A 600 3.92 13.07 38.57
N LYS A 601 3.15 13.77 37.73
CA LYS A 601 1.68 13.82 37.79
C LYS A 601 1.10 14.11 36.41
N PHE A 602 0.03 13.38 36.05
CA PHE A 602 -0.78 13.69 34.87
C PHE A 602 -2.25 13.37 35.18
N ASP A 603 -3.01 14.36 35.60
CA ASP A 603 -4.45 14.25 35.87
C ASP A 603 -5.15 15.54 35.45
N THR A 604 -5.77 15.54 34.27
CA THR A 604 -6.47 16.69 33.72
C THR A 604 -7.91 16.83 34.25
N LEU A 605 -8.37 15.90 35.10
CA LEU A 605 -9.72 15.87 35.65
C LEU A 605 -9.82 16.51 37.05
N VAL A 606 -8.69 16.83 37.69
CA VAL A 606 -8.71 17.51 39.00
C VAL A 606 -9.28 18.94 38.93
N SER A 607 -9.69 19.44 40.08
CA SER A 607 -10.38 20.73 40.21
C SER A 607 -9.47 21.93 39.90
N GLN A 608 -10.09 23.05 39.52
CA GLN A 608 -9.42 24.31 39.25
C GLN A 608 -8.53 24.75 40.44
N GLY A 609 -7.27 25.09 40.15
CA GLY A 609 -6.26 25.51 41.14
C GLY A 609 -5.28 24.41 41.59
N GLU A 610 -5.49 23.17 41.16
CA GLU A 610 -4.53 22.07 41.32
C GLU A 610 -3.55 22.02 40.14
N ILE A 611 -2.34 21.50 40.39
CA ILE A 611 -1.40 21.13 39.32
C ILE A 611 -2.00 19.95 38.56
N LEU A 612 -2.30 20.13 37.28
CA LEU A 612 -2.86 19.11 36.40
C LEU A 612 -1.78 18.17 35.87
N VAL A 613 -0.67 18.77 35.43
CA VAL A 613 0.47 18.07 34.84
C VAL A 613 1.74 18.55 35.53
N ASP A 614 2.61 17.64 35.93
CA ASP A 614 3.94 17.87 36.52
C ASP A 614 4.92 16.89 35.87
N PHE A 615 5.92 17.42 35.17
CA PHE A 615 6.97 16.62 34.56
C PHE A 615 8.31 17.34 34.56
N THR A 616 9.38 16.56 34.56
CA THR A 616 10.74 17.04 34.31
C THR A 616 11.15 16.65 32.90
N ALA A 617 11.80 17.57 32.19
CA ALA A 617 12.41 17.30 30.90
C ALA A 617 13.91 17.61 30.98
N ASP A 618 14.74 16.64 30.60
CA ASP A 618 16.18 16.79 30.45
C ASP A 618 16.60 16.45 29.01
N THR A 619 17.57 17.18 28.50
CA THR A 619 17.99 17.10 27.09
C THR A 619 19.45 16.70 27.04
N THR A 620 19.78 15.60 26.37
CA THR A 620 21.14 15.07 26.37
C THR A 620 22.13 15.93 25.58
N ASP A 621 21.64 16.76 24.65
CA ASP A 621 22.43 17.60 23.75
C ASP A 621 22.05 19.10 23.77
N GLY A 622 21.15 19.51 24.66
CA GLY A 622 20.65 20.89 24.74
C GLY A 622 19.66 21.28 23.64
N ASN A 623 19.05 20.30 22.97
CA ASN A 623 17.98 20.49 21.99
C ASN A 623 16.78 21.25 22.58
N ASN A 624 16.00 21.91 21.71
CA ASN A 624 14.69 22.42 22.10
C ASN A 624 13.67 21.29 21.99
N VAL A 625 12.83 21.14 23.00
CA VAL A 625 11.73 20.15 23.01
C VAL A 625 10.40 20.86 22.83
N VAL A 626 9.58 20.37 21.92
CA VAL A 626 8.20 20.81 21.70
C VAL A 626 7.26 19.89 22.45
N PHE A 627 6.51 20.45 23.39
CA PHE A 627 5.52 19.73 24.18
C PHE A 627 4.12 20.04 23.66
N THR A 628 3.33 19.00 23.42
CA THR A 628 1.90 19.10 23.13
C THR A 628 1.16 18.37 24.22
N VAL A 629 0.20 19.01 24.88
CA VAL A 629 -0.59 18.41 25.98
C VAL A 629 -2.07 18.54 25.65
N TRP A 630 -2.81 17.43 25.66
CA TRP A 630 -4.25 17.37 25.41
C TRP A 630 -5.03 16.76 26.57
N GLY A 631 -6.35 16.62 26.41
CA GLY A 631 -7.26 16.24 27.49
C GLY A 631 -7.62 17.40 28.42
N LEU A 632 -7.35 18.64 28.00
CA LEU A 632 -7.68 19.87 28.69
C LEU A 632 -9.08 20.37 28.27
N LYS A 633 -9.68 21.26 29.08
CA LYS A 633 -10.98 21.86 28.75
C LYS A 633 -10.83 22.80 27.53
N PRO A 634 -11.62 22.62 26.47
CA PRO A 634 -11.56 23.49 25.30
C PRO A 634 -11.74 24.97 25.64
N SER A 635 -11.00 25.84 24.95
CA SER A 635 -11.07 27.31 25.09
C SER A 635 -10.75 27.88 26.50
N HIS A 636 -10.28 27.07 27.43
CA HIS A 636 -9.82 27.53 28.75
C HIS A 636 -8.35 27.91 28.72
N TYR A 637 -7.91 28.77 29.64
CA TYR A 637 -6.52 29.18 29.77
C TYR A 637 -5.79 28.28 30.76
N TYR A 638 -4.51 28.06 30.51
CA TYR A 638 -3.63 27.23 31.32
C TYR A 638 -2.32 27.96 31.58
N LEU A 639 -1.96 28.09 32.86
CA LEU A 639 -0.67 28.62 33.30
C LEU A 639 0.34 27.48 33.32
N ILE A 640 1.40 27.65 32.55
CA ILE A 640 2.58 26.79 32.55
C ILE A 640 3.61 27.50 33.44
N LYS A 641 4.09 26.81 34.47
CA LYS A 641 5.23 27.25 35.26
C LYS A 641 6.44 26.40 34.91
N ARG A 642 7.62 27.02 34.96
CA ARG A 642 8.92 26.39 34.79
C ARG A 642 9.72 26.61 36.07
N ASP A 643 10.15 25.54 36.70
CA ASP A 643 10.83 25.54 38.01
C ASP A 643 10.07 26.35 39.08
N GLY A 644 8.74 26.27 39.05
CA GLY A 644 7.84 26.99 39.96
C GLY A 644 7.62 28.47 39.63
N ILE A 645 8.20 28.99 38.54
CA ILE A 645 8.02 30.37 38.08
C ILE A 645 7.10 30.41 36.86
N ASP A 646 6.18 31.37 36.81
CA ASP A 646 5.28 31.58 35.67
C ASP A 646 6.07 31.71 34.36
N PHE A 647 5.80 30.81 33.41
CA PHE A 647 6.53 30.69 32.16
C PHE A 647 5.69 31.13 30.95
N ALA A 648 4.45 30.63 30.85
CA ALA A 648 3.54 31.00 29.79
C ALA A 648 2.09 30.79 30.21
N THR A 649 1.16 31.55 29.62
CA THR A 649 -0.27 31.19 29.67
C THR A 649 -0.74 30.87 28.26
N LYS A 650 -1.35 29.69 28.07
CA LYS A 650 -1.84 29.22 26.77
C LYS A 650 -3.33 28.95 26.85
N GLN A 651 -4.06 29.31 25.79
CA GLN A 651 -5.45 28.87 25.65
C GLN A 651 -5.46 27.51 24.97
N ALA A 652 -6.18 26.55 25.55
CA ALA A 652 -6.46 25.29 24.88
C ALA A 652 -7.35 25.55 23.66
N ASN A 653 -7.05 24.91 22.54
CA ASN A 653 -7.86 25.04 21.33
C ASN A 653 -9.22 24.32 21.46
N SER A 654 -9.97 24.22 20.36
CA SER A 654 -11.27 23.54 20.32
C SER A 654 -11.22 22.06 20.70
N SER A 655 -10.09 21.39 20.48
CA SER A 655 -9.87 19.98 20.81
C SER A 655 -9.28 19.78 22.20
N GLY A 656 -9.07 20.86 22.98
CA GLY A 656 -8.57 20.76 24.34
C GLY A 656 -7.07 20.48 24.44
N TYR A 657 -6.24 20.99 23.52
CA TYR A 657 -4.79 20.89 23.64
C TYR A 657 -4.07 22.25 23.63
N ILE A 658 -2.90 22.29 24.27
CA ILE A 658 -1.93 23.40 24.27
C ILE A 658 -0.55 22.93 23.79
N GLN A 659 0.25 23.87 23.28
CA GLN A 659 1.62 23.60 22.83
C GLN A 659 2.59 24.68 23.35
N PHE A 660 3.77 24.25 23.80
CA PHE A 660 4.87 25.11 24.24
C PHE A 660 6.22 24.40 24.04
N SER A 661 7.32 25.10 24.25
CA SER A 661 8.66 24.53 24.05
C SER A 661 9.65 24.98 25.13
N ASN A 662 10.75 24.22 25.29
CA ASN A 662 11.86 24.53 26.19
C ASN A 662 13.17 24.66 25.41
N SER A 663 13.75 25.86 25.37
CA SER A 663 14.96 26.17 24.59
C SER A 663 16.27 26.14 25.39
N GLU A 664 16.34 25.42 26.51
CA GLU A 664 17.45 25.51 27.47
C GLU A 664 18.12 24.16 27.82
N TRP A 665 19.40 24.25 28.20
CA TRP A 665 20.43 23.19 28.18
C TRP A 665 20.55 22.36 29.47
N SER A 666 19.57 22.42 30.36
CA SER A 666 19.59 21.71 31.65
C SER A 666 18.20 21.24 32.04
N ALA A 667 18.08 20.11 32.74
CA ALA A 667 16.84 19.63 33.33
C ALA A 667 15.95 20.75 33.91
N ARG A 668 14.70 20.80 33.46
CA ARG A 668 13.67 21.76 33.91
C ARG A 668 12.41 21.02 34.34
N THR A 669 11.76 21.50 35.40
CA THR A 669 10.45 21.01 35.82
C THR A 669 9.35 21.94 35.28
N PHE A 670 8.31 21.37 34.70
CA PHE A 670 7.15 22.08 34.20
C PHE A 670 5.89 21.66 34.95
N THR A 671 5.09 22.65 35.36
CA THR A 671 3.75 22.41 35.90
C THR A 671 2.69 23.13 35.08
N ILE A 672 1.52 22.50 34.90
CA ILE A 672 0.39 23.06 34.15
C ILE A 672 -0.83 23.16 35.08
N GLU A 673 -1.43 24.35 35.14
CA GLU A 673 -2.54 24.69 36.05
C GLU A 673 -3.65 25.39 35.26
N GLU A 674 -4.93 25.14 35.57
CA GLU A 674 -6.04 25.90 34.96
C GLU A 674 -6.00 27.38 35.41
N SER A 675 -5.99 28.29 34.43
CA SER A 675 -5.98 29.74 34.64
C SER A 675 -7.33 30.36 34.29
N SER A 676 -7.78 31.30 35.12
CA SER A 676 -8.99 32.09 34.87
C SER A 676 -8.72 33.39 34.10
N THR A 677 -7.44 33.72 33.89
CA THR A 677 -7.02 34.97 33.24
C THR A 677 -6.39 34.68 31.88
N PRO A 678 -6.77 35.44 30.81
CA PRO A 678 -6.07 35.42 29.53
C PRO A 678 -4.57 35.71 29.68
N PRO A 679 -3.73 35.31 28.72
CA PRO A 679 -2.30 35.61 28.77
C PRO A 679 -2.06 37.11 28.85
N ALA A 680 -1.17 37.50 29.77
CA ALA A 680 -0.78 38.88 29.90
C ALA A 680 -0.04 39.35 28.64
N MET A 681 -0.34 40.57 28.19
CA MET A 681 0.22 41.14 26.97
C MET A 681 1.46 41.98 27.28
N GLY A 682 2.43 41.97 26.37
CA GLY A 682 3.56 42.92 26.31
C GLY A 682 3.68 43.53 24.92
N ASN A 683 4.54 44.54 24.78
CA ASN A 683 4.84 45.16 23.49
C ASN A 683 6.30 44.90 23.10
N ILE A 684 6.55 44.67 21.82
CA ILE A 684 7.87 44.85 21.21
C ILE A 684 7.80 46.11 20.38
N SER A 685 8.78 46.99 20.51
CA SER A 685 8.92 48.16 19.65
C SER A 685 10.35 48.33 19.16
N GLY A 686 10.55 49.11 18.11
CA GLY A 686 11.89 49.44 17.67
C GLY A 686 11.90 50.02 16.27
N LYS A 687 13.07 50.04 15.63
CA LYS A 687 13.27 50.57 14.29
C LYS A 687 13.90 49.57 13.34
N VAL A 688 13.47 49.58 12.09
CA VAL A 688 14.16 48.93 10.97
C VAL A 688 14.85 50.02 10.15
N THR A 689 16.17 49.87 9.97
CA THR A 689 17.02 50.84 9.27
C THR A 689 17.85 50.16 8.20
N ASP A 690 18.23 50.93 7.20
CA ASP A 690 19.19 50.53 6.17
C ASP A 690 20.59 50.43 6.80
N LYS A 691 21.27 49.31 6.57
CA LYS A 691 22.54 48.99 7.23
C LYS A 691 23.66 49.95 6.85
N ASP A 692 23.68 50.42 5.60
CA ASP A 692 24.79 51.22 5.07
C ASP A 692 24.55 52.72 5.24
N THR A 693 23.31 53.16 5.03
CA THR A 693 22.94 54.58 5.10
C THR A 693 22.42 55.00 6.49
N GLY A 694 22.00 54.05 7.31
CA GLY A 694 21.30 54.32 8.58
C GLY A 694 19.91 54.94 8.42
N ALA A 695 19.41 55.06 7.18
CA ALA A 695 18.12 55.65 6.89
C ALA A 695 16.97 54.75 7.39
N PRO A 696 15.84 55.32 7.85
CA PRO A 696 14.68 54.52 8.23
C PRO A 696 14.07 53.80 7.02
N ILE A 697 13.79 52.50 7.16
CA ILE A 697 13.09 51.73 6.14
C ILE A 697 11.60 51.76 6.44
N GLN A 698 10.82 52.47 5.62
CA GLN A 698 9.36 52.52 5.73
C GLN A 698 8.70 51.30 5.07
N GLY A 699 7.69 50.73 5.73
CA GLY A 699 6.93 49.59 5.23
C GLY A 699 7.75 48.30 5.16
N ALA A 700 8.76 48.13 6.01
CA ALA A 700 9.35 46.83 6.30
C ALA A 700 8.36 46.03 7.13
N ILE A 701 8.20 44.75 6.84
CA ILE A 701 7.33 43.83 7.57
C ILE A 701 8.13 43.22 8.71
N VAL A 702 7.63 43.34 9.94
CA VAL A 702 8.17 42.68 11.13
C VAL A 702 7.17 41.62 11.58
N THR A 703 7.59 40.36 11.53
CA THR A 703 6.72 39.19 11.78
C THR A 703 7.19 38.41 13.01
N ALA A 704 6.24 37.96 13.82
CA ALA A 704 6.40 37.04 14.95
C ALA A 704 5.29 35.97 14.89
N ASN A 705 5.61 34.77 14.41
CA ASN A 705 4.62 33.71 14.09
C ASN A 705 3.51 34.25 13.15
N SER A 706 2.23 34.16 13.56
CA SER A 706 1.08 34.70 12.82
C SER A 706 0.84 36.21 13.01
N HIS A 707 1.60 36.87 13.89
CA HIS A 707 1.46 38.30 14.15
C HIS A 707 2.45 39.07 13.30
N GLN A 708 2.01 40.18 12.70
CA GLN A 708 2.89 41.04 11.93
C GLN A 708 2.51 42.51 12.08
N THR A 709 3.50 43.37 11.86
CA THR A 709 3.32 44.81 11.76
C THR A 709 4.19 45.37 10.65
N THR A 710 3.96 46.61 10.26
CA THR A 710 4.78 47.31 9.27
C THR A 710 5.39 48.56 9.87
N THR A 711 6.61 48.87 9.46
CA THR A 711 7.30 50.07 9.93
C THR A 711 6.68 51.35 9.35
N ASN A 712 6.61 52.39 10.16
CA ASN A 712 6.17 53.72 9.75
C ASN A 712 7.29 54.50 9.03
N SER A 713 7.04 55.75 8.65
CA SER A 713 8.00 56.64 7.96
C SER A 713 9.31 56.90 8.71
N THR A 714 9.36 56.66 10.03
CA THR A 714 10.56 56.78 10.86
C THR A 714 11.30 55.45 11.05
N GLY A 715 10.88 54.40 10.32
CA GLY A 715 11.35 53.03 10.47
C GLY A 715 10.79 52.34 11.71
N GLY A 716 9.96 53.03 12.50
CA GLY A 716 9.45 52.57 13.78
C GLY A 716 8.35 51.52 13.64
N TYR A 717 8.37 50.49 14.47
CA TYR A 717 7.30 49.49 14.60
C TYR A 717 6.93 49.28 16.07
N ILE A 718 5.71 48.79 16.29
CA ILE A 718 5.25 48.24 17.57
C ILE A 718 4.38 47.02 17.29
N LEU A 719 4.55 45.97 18.09
CA LEU A 719 3.82 44.72 18.01
C LEU A 719 3.42 44.30 19.42
N SER A 720 2.12 44.21 19.70
CA SER A 720 1.59 43.71 20.97
C SER A 720 1.42 42.20 20.89
N LEU A 721 2.08 41.47 21.78
CA LEU A 721 2.11 40.01 21.80
C LEU A 721 1.82 39.49 23.21
N PRO A 722 1.21 38.31 23.36
CA PRO A 722 1.23 37.58 24.62
C PRO A 722 2.66 37.43 25.16
N ALA A 723 2.84 37.48 26.48
CA ALA A 723 4.15 37.26 27.09
C ALA A 723 4.73 35.89 26.67
N GLY A 724 6.04 35.86 26.38
CA GLY A 724 6.73 34.67 25.88
C GLY A 724 7.89 34.98 24.93
N ASN A 725 8.57 33.94 24.46
CA ASN A 725 9.70 34.06 23.53
C ASN A 725 9.23 33.99 22.06
N TYR A 726 9.71 34.92 21.24
CA TYR A 726 9.40 35.00 19.82
C TYR A 726 10.66 35.16 18.99
N THR A 727 10.70 34.50 17.82
CA THR A 727 11.66 34.84 16.76
C THR A 727 11.03 35.92 15.88
N LEU A 728 11.59 37.13 15.88
CA LEU A 728 11.14 38.21 15.01
C LEU A 728 11.96 38.24 13.74
N THR A 729 11.30 38.41 12.60
CA THR A 729 11.93 38.60 11.29
C THR A 729 11.52 39.94 10.70
N ALA A 730 12.49 40.78 10.34
CA ALA A 730 12.28 42.00 9.59
C ALA A 730 12.64 41.77 8.11
N SER A 731 11.74 42.18 7.20
CA SER A 731 11.92 42.00 5.76
C SER A 731 11.40 43.19 4.95
N LYS A 732 12.02 43.44 3.79
CA LYS A 732 11.60 44.45 2.82
C LYS A 732 12.09 44.02 1.43
N THR A 733 11.26 44.16 0.40
CA THR A 733 11.69 43.95 -0.99
C THR A 733 12.89 44.84 -1.34
N GLY A 734 13.92 44.26 -1.97
CA GLY A 734 15.19 44.93 -2.26
C GLY A 734 16.19 44.95 -1.10
N TYR A 735 15.92 44.18 -0.03
CA TYR A 735 16.79 44.03 1.13
C TYR A 735 16.85 42.56 1.56
N TYR A 736 18.02 42.14 2.05
CA TYR A 736 18.15 40.87 2.77
C TYR A 736 17.43 40.95 4.12
N SER A 737 16.66 39.91 4.46
CA SER A 737 15.94 39.83 5.74
C SER A 737 16.89 39.60 6.93
N SER A 738 16.41 39.92 8.13
CA SER A 738 17.14 39.69 9.38
C SER A 738 16.20 39.14 10.45
N SER A 739 16.66 38.12 11.19
CA SER A 739 15.89 37.47 12.26
C SER A 739 16.61 37.47 13.59
N THR A 740 15.89 37.58 14.70
CA THR A 740 16.44 37.58 16.07
C THR A 740 15.37 37.13 17.07
N THR A 741 15.77 36.38 18.11
CA THR A 741 14.89 35.96 19.21
C THR A 741 14.77 37.05 20.28
N VAL A 742 13.59 37.18 20.90
CA VAL A 742 13.31 38.16 21.95
C VAL A 742 12.22 37.67 22.90
N GLU A 743 12.39 37.98 24.17
CA GLU A 743 11.39 37.73 25.22
C GLU A 743 10.44 38.93 25.35
N VAL A 744 9.13 38.65 25.35
CA VAL A 744 8.06 39.61 25.64
C VAL A 744 7.64 39.42 27.09
N LEU A 745 7.88 40.43 27.90
CA LEU A 745 7.50 40.44 29.32
C LEU A 745 6.13 41.09 29.51
N GLU A 746 5.37 40.56 30.47
CA GLU A 746 4.04 41.08 30.85
C GLU A 746 4.06 42.58 31.15
N ASN A 747 3.12 43.32 30.56
CA ASN A 747 2.90 44.75 30.77
C ASN A 747 4.15 45.63 30.53
N GLN A 748 5.15 45.11 29.83
CA GLN A 748 6.39 45.80 29.48
C GLN A 748 6.49 46.07 27.98
N THR A 749 7.41 46.96 27.61
CA THR A 749 7.78 47.20 26.21
C THR A 749 9.25 46.87 26.01
N THR A 750 9.54 45.79 25.28
CA THR A 750 10.90 45.39 24.89
C THR A 750 11.31 46.14 23.61
N THR A 751 12.52 46.68 23.56
CA THR A 751 13.03 47.37 22.36
C THR A 751 13.94 46.46 21.55
N LEU A 752 13.65 46.25 20.26
CA LEU A 752 14.49 45.49 19.33
C LEU A 752 14.63 46.25 18.00
N ASN A 753 15.86 46.49 17.55
CA ASN A 753 16.11 47.18 16.28
C ASN A 753 16.68 46.21 15.25
N PHE A 754 16.34 46.43 13.98
CA PHE A 754 16.87 45.67 12.84
C PHE A 754 17.64 46.60 11.90
N GLN A 755 18.71 46.07 11.32
CA GLN A 755 19.44 46.68 10.21
C GLN A 755 19.37 45.73 9.01
N LEU A 756 18.77 46.18 7.91
CA LEU A 756 18.68 45.39 6.69
C LEU A 756 19.69 45.91 5.67
N LEU A 757 20.37 45.00 4.97
CA LEU A 757 21.31 45.33 3.90
C LEU A 757 20.56 45.36 2.57
N ALA A 758 20.69 46.45 1.81
CA ALA A 758 20.10 46.54 0.48
C ALA A 758 20.74 45.53 -0.47
N GLU A 759 19.96 44.97 -1.38
CA GLU A 759 20.46 44.09 -2.44
C GLU A 759 21.20 44.92 -3.50
N ASP A 760 22.38 44.48 -3.89
CA ASP A 760 23.16 45.12 -4.95
C ASP A 760 22.67 44.66 -6.32
N THR A 761 22.33 45.62 -7.18
CA THR A 761 21.73 45.40 -8.50
C THR A 761 22.45 46.16 -9.60
N THR A 762 23.58 46.81 -9.28
CA THR A 762 24.34 47.61 -10.24
C THR A 762 25.45 46.77 -10.85
N PRO A 763 25.49 46.55 -12.19
CA PRO A 763 26.60 45.87 -12.82
C PRO A 763 27.89 46.68 -12.80
N PRO A 764 29.07 46.01 -12.83
CA PRO A 764 30.36 46.69 -12.90
C PRO A 764 30.52 47.44 -14.22
N VAL A 765 31.15 48.62 -14.20
CA VAL A 765 31.45 49.40 -15.39
C VAL A 765 32.83 49.04 -15.94
N ILE A 766 32.85 48.39 -17.11
CA ILE A 766 34.10 48.01 -17.80
C ILE A 766 34.72 49.23 -18.51
N SER A 767 36.02 49.42 -18.33
CA SER A 767 36.80 50.49 -18.95
C SER A 767 38.23 50.07 -19.31
N ASN A 768 38.93 50.90 -20.09
CA ASN A 768 40.36 50.73 -20.41
C ASN A 768 40.73 49.35 -21.01
N VAL A 769 39.89 48.79 -21.88
CA VAL A 769 40.18 47.54 -22.58
C VAL A 769 41.35 47.74 -23.55
N ASN A 770 42.42 46.97 -23.36
CA ASN A 770 43.65 47.06 -24.15
C ASN A 770 44.18 45.65 -24.49
N VAL A 771 44.94 45.57 -25.59
CA VAL A 771 45.70 44.38 -25.97
C VAL A 771 47.17 44.72 -25.95
N ILE A 772 47.95 43.98 -25.16
CA ILE A 772 49.39 44.16 -25.01
C ILE A 772 50.15 42.85 -25.25
N SER A 773 51.46 42.95 -25.44
CA SER A 773 52.38 41.79 -25.53
C SER A 773 51.97 40.75 -26.59
N ILE A 774 51.55 41.21 -27.77
CA ILE A 774 51.15 40.34 -28.88
C ILE A 774 52.38 39.64 -29.47
N THR A 775 52.37 38.31 -29.47
CA THR A 775 53.35 37.44 -30.15
C THR A 775 52.64 36.63 -31.24
N PRO A 776 53.35 35.85 -32.08
CA PRO A 776 52.70 34.98 -33.06
C PRO A 776 51.70 33.97 -32.45
N THR A 777 51.81 33.64 -31.15
CA THR A 777 50.98 32.61 -30.51
C THR A 777 50.33 33.04 -29.19
N THR A 778 50.52 34.28 -28.74
CA THR A 778 49.96 34.78 -27.47
C THR A 778 49.55 36.25 -27.56
N ALA A 779 48.61 36.67 -26.72
CA ALA A 779 48.29 38.08 -26.48
C ALA A 779 47.79 38.26 -25.05
N VAL A 780 47.99 39.42 -24.46
CA VAL A 780 47.47 39.73 -23.11
C VAL A 780 46.38 40.79 -23.25
N ILE A 781 45.19 40.47 -22.76
CA ILE A 781 44.03 41.37 -22.73
C ILE A 781 43.91 41.93 -21.32
N THR A 782 43.84 43.25 -21.19
CA THR A 782 43.73 43.94 -19.90
C THR A 782 42.58 44.92 -19.90
N TRP A 783 41.86 45.06 -18.78
CA TRP A 783 40.82 46.05 -18.58
C TRP A 783 40.64 46.37 -17.10
N GLU A 784 39.83 47.39 -16.80
CA GLU A 784 39.50 47.80 -15.43
C GLU A 784 37.99 47.81 -15.23
N THR A 785 37.54 47.59 -13.99
CA THR A 785 36.17 47.83 -13.52
C THR A 785 36.15 48.79 -12.35
N ASP A 786 35.02 49.49 -12.15
CA ASP A 786 34.83 50.43 -11.04
C ASP A 786 34.55 49.74 -9.69
N GLU A 787 34.22 48.46 -9.71
CA GLU A 787 34.10 47.59 -8.55
C GLU A 787 34.75 46.22 -8.78
N LYS A 788 34.90 45.42 -7.71
CA LYS A 788 35.57 44.11 -7.84
C LYS A 788 34.69 43.12 -8.60
N ALA A 789 35.20 42.62 -9.72
CA ALA A 789 34.51 41.67 -10.57
C ALA A 789 35.42 40.52 -11.01
N THR A 790 34.82 39.48 -11.58
CA THR A 790 35.52 38.39 -12.26
C THR A 790 36.06 38.82 -13.62
N SER A 791 36.98 38.04 -14.19
CA SER A 791 37.63 38.34 -15.47
C SER A 791 37.33 37.26 -16.51
N LEU A 792 36.67 37.58 -17.62
CA LEU A 792 36.43 36.63 -18.71
C LEU A 792 36.71 37.28 -20.07
N VAL A 793 37.52 36.64 -20.91
CA VAL A 793 37.70 36.99 -22.32
C VAL A 793 37.07 35.91 -23.18
N GLU A 794 36.17 36.29 -24.07
CA GLU A 794 35.66 35.43 -25.13
C GLU A 794 36.22 35.92 -26.47
N TYR A 795 36.76 35.02 -27.29
CA TYR A 795 37.48 35.38 -28.51
C TYR A 795 37.32 34.36 -29.64
N GLY A 796 37.57 34.79 -30.88
CA GLY A 796 37.43 33.99 -32.08
C GLY A 796 38.05 34.63 -33.31
N THR A 797 38.08 33.92 -34.44
CA THR A 797 38.69 34.42 -35.69
C THR A 797 37.69 35.07 -36.64
N SER A 798 36.41 35.15 -36.24
CA SER A 798 35.33 35.78 -37.01
C SER A 798 34.58 36.76 -36.11
N SER A 799 34.38 37.99 -36.59
CA SER A 799 33.60 39.02 -35.87
C SER A 799 32.20 38.51 -35.53
N GLY A 800 31.74 38.78 -34.32
CA GLY A 800 30.48 38.31 -33.77
C GLY A 800 30.45 36.83 -33.35
N SER A 801 31.58 36.10 -33.45
CA SER A 801 31.68 34.69 -33.07
C SER A 801 32.90 34.44 -32.20
N HIS A 802 32.66 34.11 -30.94
CA HIS A 802 33.67 33.92 -29.90
C HIS A 802 33.64 32.49 -29.33
N PRO A 803 34.01 31.46 -30.12
CA PRO A 803 33.91 30.06 -29.69
C PRO A 803 34.95 29.66 -28.63
N TYR A 804 35.93 30.52 -28.33
CA TYR A 804 36.95 30.28 -27.33
C TYR A 804 36.77 31.25 -26.17
N SER A 805 37.08 30.80 -24.96
CA SER A 805 37.03 31.64 -23.78
C SER A 805 38.17 31.33 -22.81
N LYS A 806 38.50 32.31 -21.96
CA LYS A 806 39.43 32.15 -20.85
C LYS A 806 39.05 33.06 -19.70
N GLU A 807 39.01 32.51 -18.50
CA GLU A 807 38.54 33.22 -17.30
C GLU A 807 39.53 33.16 -16.13
N ASP A 808 39.36 34.12 -15.23
CA ASP A 808 39.86 34.16 -13.86
C ASP A 808 38.70 34.58 -12.95
N THR A 809 38.32 33.70 -12.02
CA THR A 809 37.18 33.87 -11.12
C THR A 809 37.52 34.71 -9.89
N SER A 810 38.74 35.24 -9.77
CA SER A 810 39.15 36.14 -8.70
C SER A 810 38.50 37.52 -8.86
N TYR A 811 37.98 38.06 -7.74
CA TYR A 811 37.37 39.38 -7.71
C TYR A 811 38.44 40.49 -7.61
N THR A 812 38.66 41.21 -8.71
CA THR A 812 39.64 42.31 -8.84
C THR A 812 39.01 43.50 -9.56
N THR A 813 39.62 44.67 -9.46
CA THR A 813 39.26 45.85 -10.28
C THR A 813 40.17 46.01 -11.50
N SER A 814 41.33 45.35 -11.49
CA SER A 814 42.31 45.35 -12.58
C SER A 814 42.47 43.94 -13.10
N HIS A 815 42.15 43.74 -14.38
CA HIS A 815 42.00 42.43 -15.01
C HIS A 815 43.10 42.20 -16.05
N SER A 816 43.59 40.97 -16.12
CA SER A 816 44.63 40.58 -17.09
C SER A 816 44.49 39.10 -17.46
N ILE A 817 44.17 38.83 -18.72
CA ILE A 817 44.02 37.47 -19.26
C ILE A 817 45.02 37.27 -20.38
N THR A 818 45.88 36.27 -20.24
CA THR A 818 46.83 35.86 -21.29
C THR A 818 46.19 34.79 -22.17
N LEU A 819 45.94 35.11 -23.43
CA LEU A 819 45.54 34.16 -24.47
C LEU A 819 46.78 33.43 -25.01
N THR A 820 46.68 32.13 -25.20
CA THR A 820 47.76 31.25 -25.70
C THR A 820 47.28 30.46 -26.91
N ASP A 821 48.19 29.74 -27.56
CA ASP A 821 47.90 28.84 -28.68
C ASP A 821 47.22 29.52 -29.88
N LEU A 822 47.44 30.83 -30.02
CA LEU A 822 46.94 31.61 -31.14
C LEU A 822 47.68 31.23 -32.42
N GLN A 823 46.99 31.33 -33.55
CA GLN A 823 47.59 31.09 -34.86
C GLN A 823 48.35 32.34 -35.31
N PRO A 824 49.59 32.23 -35.85
CA PRO A 824 50.31 33.35 -36.44
C PRO A 824 49.54 33.98 -37.61
N ASN A 825 49.76 35.28 -37.86
CA ASN A 825 49.14 36.02 -38.97
C ASN A 825 47.59 35.92 -38.99
N THR A 826 46.96 35.91 -37.82
CA THR A 826 45.52 35.70 -37.67
C THR A 826 44.91 36.87 -36.90
N THR A 827 43.80 37.40 -37.41
CA THR A 827 43.00 38.40 -36.70
C THR A 827 42.04 37.69 -35.74
N TYR A 828 42.06 38.12 -34.49
CA TYR A 828 41.15 37.67 -33.44
C TYR A 828 40.22 38.81 -33.04
N TYR A 829 38.95 38.50 -32.87
CA TYR A 829 37.89 39.34 -32.33
C TYR A 829 37.59 38.85 -30.90
N PHE A 830 37.34 39.77 -29.97
CA PHE A 830 37.06 39.42 -28.59
C PHE A 830 36.15 40.42 -27.88
N VAL A 831 35.44 39.94 -26.87
CA VAL A 831 34.75 40.75 -25.85
C VAL A 831 35.30 40.39 -24.48
N VAL A 832 35.23 41.33 -23.55
CA VAL A 832 35.52 41.05 -22.14
C VAL A 832 34.22 41.12 -21.34
N ASN A 833 34.05 40.18 -20.42
CA ASN A 833 32.93 40.08 -19.51
C ASN A 833 33.44 40.13 -18.07
N SER A 834 32.71 40.84 -17.21
CA SER A 834 33.00 40.94 -15.79
C SER A 834 31.71 40.84 -14.99
N LYS A 835 31.74 40.07 -13.91
CA LYS A 835 30.60 39.89 -13.01
C LYS A 835 31.00 40.23 -11.58
N ASP A 836 30.23 41.08 -10.91
CA ASP A 836 30.46 41.43 -9.50
C ASP A 836 30.10 40.25 -8.55
N LYS A 837 30.25 40.47 -7.24
CA LYS A 837 29.93 39.46 -6.21
C LYS A 837 28.43 39.24 -6.01
N ALA A 838 27.59 40.22 -6.39
CA ALA A 838 26.14 40.12 -6.37
C ALA A 838 25.58 39.48 -7.65
N GLU A 839 26.47 38.97 -8.52
CA GLU A 839 26.20 38.32 -9.79
C GLU A 839 25.67 39.25 -10.91
N ASN A 840 25.84 40.57 -10.79
CA ASN A 840 25.47 41.51 -11.85
C ASN A 840 26.51 41.48 -12.99
N PRO A 841 26.13 41.17 -14.25
CA PRO A 841 27.07 41.02 -15.35
C PRO A 841 27.24 42.29 -16.20
N ALA A 842 28.45 42.52 -16.68
CA ALA A 842 28.76 43.54 -17.68
C ALA A 842 29.61 42.97 -18.82
N GLN A 843 29.39 43.47 -20.03
CA GLN A 843 30.12 43.07 -21.25
C GLN A 843 30.63 44.32 -21.98
N SER A 844 31.84 44.24 -22.51
CA SER A 844 32.41 45.29 -23.37
C SER A 844 31.87 45.24 -24.81
N PRO A 845 32.01 46.31 -25.60
CA PRO A 845 31.96 46.19 -27.06
C PRO A 845 33.00 45.18 -27.59
N GLU A 846 32.84 44.74 -28.84
CA GLU A 846 33.81 43.86 -29.51
C GLU A 846 35.07 44.64 -29.94
N TYR A 847 36.23 44.06 -29.65
CA TYR A 847 37.55 44.55 -30.03
C TYR A 847 38.25 43.52 -30.92
N SER A 848 39.35 43.91 -31.57
CA SER A 848 40.16 42.97 -32.34
C SER A 848 41.65 43.26 -32.26
N PHE A 849 42.46 42.23 -32.49
CA PHE A 849 43.92 42.33 -32.65
C PHE A 849 44.42 41.31 -33.68
N ASN A 850 45.63 41.51 -34.20
CA ASN A 850 46.25 40.62 -35.18
C ASN A 850 47.57 40.07 -34.65
N THR A 851 47.76 38.75 -34.72
CA THR A 851 49.02 38.11 -34.37
C THR A 851 50.04 38.28 -35.50
N PRO A 852 51.30 38.63 -35.21
CA PRO A 852 52.34 38.74 -36.24
C PRO A 852 52.70 37.38 -36.85
N THR A 853 53.33 37.41 -38.04
CA THR A 853 53.90 36.21 -38.69
C THR A 853 55.08 35.63 -37.90
N LEU A 854 55.32 34.32 -37.98
CA LEU A 854 56.53 33.70 -37.43
C LEU A 854 57.79 34.29 -38.09
N SER A 855 58.71 34.84 -37.28
CA SER A 855 59.99 35.33 -37.77
C SER A 855 60.89 34.15 -38.17
N THR A 856 61.18 33.99 -39.46
CA THR A 856 62.19 33.05 -39.93
C THR A 856 63.58 33.66 -39.76
N ILE A 857 64.35 33.18 -38.78
CA ILE A 857 65.79 33.49 -38.71
C ILE A 857 66.44 32.76 -39.89
N LYS A 858 66.81 33.51 -40.95
CA LYS A 858 67.78 33.03 -41.94
C LYS A 858 69.15 33.05 -41.26
N GLY A 859 69.78 31.87 -41.15
CA GLY A 859 71.19 31.78 -40.82
C GLY A 859 72.03 32.28 -42.00
N ASP A 860 72.98 33.15 -41.69
CA ASP A 860 74.24 33.36 -42.40
C ASP A 860 75.37 33.42 -41.35
#